data_AF-A0A2D5XEJ5-F1
#
_entry.id   AF-A0A2D5XEJ5-F1
#
_cell.length_a   1.000
_cell.length_b   1.000
_cell.length_c   1.000
_cell.angle_alpha   90.00
_cell.angle_beta   90.00
_cell.angle_gamma   90.00
#
_symmetry.space_group_name_H-M   'P 1'
#
loop_
_entity.id
_entity.type
_entity.pdbx_description
1 polymer ?
#
loop_
_entity_poly.entity_id
_entity_poly.type
_entity_poly.pdbx_seq_one_letter_code
_entity_poly.pdbx_strand_id
1 'polypeptide(L)'
;MAKIPKNYKSTADIAVDKNLVNQIIGQDQSVEIIKKAAQQRRNVLLIGEPGTGKSMLGLALAELLPKEKLADIISFPNPNDENAPLIRTLPGGQGRNLVAKARIQGMNMFKNQNIIIFILVLLAMIAPWWVRSYYKSDVMFAAFFLGGMLFLAAFTIFLNFGKRMEGKAKIPKVIVDNFKKKQAPFYDATGAHAGALLGDVLHDPFQSFFITSNLQILNGKKLEKKEIQRQIDSLMIRYSNKILKREKNNYEAIHLPKNELFVLGETNDSISPVEVLSCNRYDHTGTMIKLTTSENKELIVTPEHKIAVLKDGKIIYIEAQDIEAGHEVVSKKEDVIIDEQDIINTYSKEQQLLAKSYYQYLELKKQNPSWGYKRIATKLGVSYGRTRWWWEKNSAPAPVQTVEWLRRIGLIPLKIDNSGLPFIAKVIGATFGDGGIFENLNGIFLSSSEKEAVKEFGKDIENIFRLKKDENSRIIEGGEYGHSWCYQNTNRNIIRLFLALGAPKGNKTYLELKIPDWIKLNKEYEDEFYGSFLGGELGTPIIHKQGNKLTSLEVGITGLPHLKENRISFLKELIAYLKKNSVNTTSIYEGKSKTRDSIVFRLLIEKKMDNVILFLMNIKINYCKYKVERLYKALGKWAKLKKDKYYELIQRGYGAEYTMNLLNLTPNSLYLLLNHFGPKEEATT
;
A
#
# COMPACT_ATOMS: atom_id res chain seq x y z
N MET A 1 -34.97 25.72 -39.13
CA MET A 1 -36.04 26.33 -38.32
C MET A 1 -37.39 25.77 -38.75
N ALA A 2 -38.24 25.37 -37.81
CA ALA A 2 -39.63 25.00 -38.10
C ALA A 2 -40.33 26.21 -38.74
N LYS A 3 -41.00 26.00 -39.88
CA LYS A 3 -41.73 27.07 -40.57
C LYS A 3 -42.98 27.38 -39.75
N ILE A 4 -42.91 28.43 -38.94
CA ILE A 4 -44.09 28.95 -38.25
C ILE A 4 -45.02 29.51 -39.34
N PRO A 5 -46.24 28.99 -39.50
CA PRO A 5 -47.18 29.52 -40.49
C PRO A 5 -47.50 30.98 -40.16
N LYS A 6 -47.58 31.85 -41.19
CA LYS A 6 -47.80 33.30 -41.00
C LYS A 6 -49.10 33.62 -40.25
N ASN A 7 -50.09 32.73 -40.30
CA ASN A 7 -51.33 32.81 -39.53
C ASN A 7 -51.53 31.50 -38.74
N TYR A 8 -51.48 31.58 -37.41
CA TYR A 8 -51.87 30.50 -36.50
C TYR A 8 -52.76 31.06 -35.39
N LYS A 9 -53.67 30.25 -34.86
CA LYS A 9 -54.57 30.69 -33.78
C LYS A 9 -54.05 30.25 -32.41
N SER A 10 -53.34 29.13 -32.34
CA SER A 10 -52.77 28.57 -31.11
C SER A 10 -51.44 27.89 -31.37
N THR A 11 -50.61 27.72 -30.32
CA THR A 11 -49.35 26.95 -30.40
C THR A 11 -49.58 25.48 -30.76
N ALA A 12 -50.80 24.97 -30.60
CA ALA A 12 -51.20 23.65 -31.09
C ALA A 12 -51.14 23.52 -32.62
N ASP A 13 -51.22 24.64 -33.36
CA ASP A 13 -51.16 24.66 -34.83
C ASP A 13 -49.72 24.62 -35.37
N ILE A 14 -48.71 24.70 -34.47
CA ILE A 14 -47.29 24.74 -34.84
C ILE A 14 -46.72 23.32 -34.83
N ALA A 15 -46.33 22.83 -36.01
CA ALA A 15 -45.68 21.53 -36.14
C ALA A 15 -44.28 21.53 -35.50
N VAL A 16 -44.08 20.69 -34.48
CA VAL A 16 -42.78 20.46 -33.84
C VAL A 16 -42.09 19.26 -34.52
N ASP A 17 -40.82 19.43 -34.88
CA ASP A 17 -40.02 18.35 -35.49
C ASP A 17 -39.87 17.17 -34.52
N LYS A 18 -39.86 15.94 -35.03
CA LYS A 18 -39.68 14.73 -34.21
C LYS A 18 -38.24 14.53 -33.76
N ASN A 19 -37.27 15.01 -34.55
CA ASN A 19 -35.85 14.87 -34.23
C ASN A 19 -35.41 15.98 -33.27
N LEU A 20 -34.83 15.62 -32.12
CA LEU A 20 -34.41 16.59 -31.10
C LEU A 20 -33.39 17.60 -31.63
N VAL A 21 -32.49 17.17 -32.52
CA VAL A 21 -31.47 18.04 -33.12
C VAL A 21 -32.07 19.24 -33.87
N ASN A 22 -33.28 19.10 -34.43
CA ASN A 22 -33.95 20.16 -35.19
C ASN A 22 -34.81 21.07 -34.31
N GLN A 23 -35.03 20.70 -33.05
CA GLN A 23 -35.72 21.52 -32.06
C GLN A 23 -34.79 22.52 -31.35
N ILE A 24 -33.48 22.44 -31.59
CA ILE A 24 -32.48 23.34 -30.99
C ILE A 24 -32.48 24.66 -31.78
N ILE A 25 -32.72 25.77 -31.07
CA ILE A 25 -32.90 27.10 -31.66
C ILE A 25 -31.69 27.99 -31.39
N GLY A 26 -31.19 28.69 -32.42
CA GLY A 26 -30.17 29.73 -32.27
C GLY A 26 -28.75 29.22 -32.01
N GLN A 27 -28.49 27.92 -32.22
CA GLN A 27 -27.17 27.29 -31.99
C GLN A 27 -26.73 26.44 -33.19
N ASP A 28 -26.78 27.02 -34.39
CA ASP A 28 -26.55 26.30 -35.64
C ASP A 28 -25.15 25.66 -35.71
N GLN A 29 -24.12 26.37 -35.23
CA GLN A 29 -22.75 25.84 -35.13
C GLN A 29 -22.66 24.63 -34.19
N SER A 30 -23.27 24.70 -33.00
CA SER A 30 -23.29 23.58 -32.05
C SER A 30 -24.01 22.36 -32.64
N VAL A 31 -25.12 22.58 -33.33
CA VAL A 31 -25.88 21.52 -34.02
C VAL A 31 -25.04 20.84 -35.09
N GLU A 32 -24.28 21.61 -35.89
CA GLU A 32 -23.39 21.04 -36.91
C GLU A 32 -22.27 20.19 -36.28
N ILE A 33 -21.65 20.68 -35.20
CA ILE A 33 -20.62 19.96 -34.45
C ILE A 33 -21.19 18.65 -33.88
N ILE A 34 -22.37 18.68 -33.27
CA ILE A 34 -23.03 17.48 -32.73
C ILE A 34 -23.30 16.44 -33.84
N LYS A 35 -23.78 16.87 -35.01
CA LYS A 35 -23.98 15.96 -36.16
C LYS A 35 -22.67 15.31 -36.61
N LYS A 36 -21.59 16.08 -36.73
CA LYS A 36 -20.25 15.56 -37.07
C LYS A 36 -19.71 14.61 -35.99
N ALA A 37 -19.90 14.97 -34.72
CA ALA A 37 -19.44 14.18 -33.58
C ALA A 37 -20.19 12.84 -33.48
N ALA A 38 -21.50 12.81 -33.75
CA ALA A 38 -22.28 11.57 -33.79
C ALA A 38 -21.76 10.61 -34.86
N GLN A 39 -21.51 11.12 -36.07
CA GLN A 39 -21.00 10.33 -37.20
C GLN A 39 -19.60 9.78 -36.93
N GLN A 40 -18.72 10.60 -36.33
CA GLN A 40 -17.32 10.25 -36.09
C GLN A 40 -17.06 9.61 -34.71
N ARG A 41 -18.09 9.46 -33.87
CA ARG A 41 -17.99 9.01 -32.46
C ARG A 41 -16.95 9.80 -31.66
N ARG A 42 -16.97 11.13 -31.78
CA ARG A 42 -16.06 12.03 -31.05
C ARG A 42 -16.71 12.54 -29.77
N ASN A 43 -15.89 12.72 -28.74
CA ASN A 43 -16.30 13.39 -27.51
C ASN A 43 -16.52 14.89 -27.79
N VAL A 44 -17.51 15.49 -27.12
CA VAL A 44 -17.85 16.91 -27.27
C VAL A 44 -17.87 17.55 -25.89
N LEU A 45 -17.19 18.69 -25.74
CA LEU A 45 -17.25 19.54 -24.56
C LEU A 45 -18.11 20.77 -24.89
N LEU A 46 -19.26 20.89 -24.21
CA LEU A 46 -20.17 22.02 -24.39
C LEU A 46 -19.98 23.03 -23.25
N ILE A 47 -19.55 24.25 -23.60
CA ILE A 47 -19.32 25.34 -22.65
C ILE A 47 -20.38 26.42 -22.87
N GLY A 48 -21.04 26.85 -21.80
CA GLY A 48 -22.04 27.92 -21.85
C GLY A 48 -22.78 28.07 -20.53
N GLU A 49 -23.51 29.17 -20.38
CA GLU A 49 -24.28 29.48 -19.17
C GLU A 49 -25.34 28.39 -18.84
N PRO A 50 -25.73 28.20 -17.57
CA PRO A 50 -26.84 27.32 -17.21
C PRO A 50 -28.12 27.66 -17.99
N GLY A 51 -28.91 26.65 -18.38
CA GLY A 51 -30.17 26.86 -19.13
C GLY A 51 -30.02 27.07 -20.64
N THR A 52 -28.81 27.07 -21.19
CA THR A 52 -28.56 27.24 -22.65
C THR A 52 -28.76 25.99 -23.50
N GLY A 53 -29.44 24.94 -23.00
CA GLY A 53 -29.75 23.74 -23.81
C GLY A 53 -28.62 22.72 -23.99
N LYS A 54 -27.55 22.76 -23.18
CA LYS A 54 -26.44 21.78 -23.22
C LYS A 54 -26.90 20.32 -23.11
N SER A 55 -27.80 20.01 -22.17
CA SER A 55 -28.35 18.64 -22.03
C SER A 55 -29.20 18.23 -23.23
N MET A 56 -29.89 19.18 -23.87
CA MET A 56 -30.68 18.93 -25.08
C MET A 56 -29.78 18.57 -26.28
N LEU A 57 -28.63 19.23 -26.42
CA LEU A 57 -27.60 18.85 -27.40
C LEU A 57 -27.04 17.44 -27.13
N GLY A 58 -26.84 17.06 -25.87
CA GLY A 58 -26.42 15.72 -25.48
C GLY A 58 -27.45 14.63 -25.81
N LEU A 59 -28.74 14.90 -25.57
CA LEU A 59 -29.84 14.03 -25.96
C LEU A 59 -29.92 13.88 -27.49
N ALA A 60 -29.79 14.99 -28.22
CA ALA A 60 -29.75 14.99 -29.69
C ALA A 60 -28.56 14.19 -30.25
N LEU A 61 -27.39 14.26 -29.59
CA LEU A 61 -26.23 13.44 -29.94
C LEU A 61 -26.55 11.95 -29.80
N ALA A 62 -27.16 11.53 -28.69
CA ALA A 62 -27.51 10.14 -28.43
C ALA A 62 -28.52 9.59 -29.44
N GLU A 63 -29.50 10.40 -29.87
CA GLU A 63 -30.47 10.04 -30.92
C GLU A 63 -29.81 9.86 -32.29
N LEU A 64 -28.79 10.67 -32.61
CA LEU A 64 -28.06 10.65 -33.88
C LEU A 64 -27.01 9.53 -33.97
N LEU A 65 -26.64 8.89 -32.86
CA LEU A 65 -25.69 7.78 -32.89
C LEU A 65 -26.22 6.63 -33.77
N PRO A 66 -25.34 5.99 -34.56
CA PRO A 66 -25.75 4.88 -35.41
C PRO A 66 -26.37 3.76 -34.58
N LYS A 67 -27.51 3.22 -35.06
CA LYS A 67 -28.34 2.19 -34.40
C LYS A 67 -27.69 0.80 -34.39
N GLU A 68 -26.36 0.71 -34.42
CA GLU A 68 -25.63 -0.55 -34.38
C GLU A 68 -25.98 -1.36 -33.12
N LYS A 69 -25.74 -2.67 -33.20
CA LYS A 69 -26.19 -3.69 -32.25
C LYS A 69 -25.82 -3.29 -30.81
N LEU A 70 -26.80 -2.77 -30.06
CA LEU A 70 -26.68 -2.58 -28.62
C LEU A 70 -26.21 -3.88 -27.99
N ALA A 71 -25.37 -3.79 -26.95
CA ALA A 71 -24.86 -4.94 -26.23
C ALA A 71 -25.43 -5.00 -24.81
N ASP A 72 -25.72 -6.21 -24.32
CA ASP A 72 -25.94 -6.48 -22.90
C ASP A 72 -24.58 -6.82 -22.25
N ILE A 73 -24.38 -6.41 -21.00
CA ILE A 73 -23.18 -6.73 -20.21
C ILE A 73 -23.57 -7.67 -19.07
N ILE A 74 -22.86 -8.79 -18.94
CA ILE A 74 -23.14 -9.84 -17.94
C ILE A 74 -21.90 -10.11 -17.10
N SER A 75 -22.10 -10.22 -15.80
CA SER A 75 -21.10 -10.64 -14.82
C SER A 75 -21.29 -12.11 -14.45
N PHE A 76 -20.21 -12.88 -14.58
CA PHE A 76 -20.12 -14.29 -14.22
C PHE A 76 -19.22 -14.47 -12.99
N PRO A 77 -19.54 -15.46 -12.13
CA PRO A 77 -18.65 -15.84 -11.05
C PRO A 77 -17.32 -16.36 -11.64
N ASN A 78 -16.20 -15.93 -11.06
CA ASN A 78 -14.88 -16.43 -11.42
C ASN A 78 -14.45 -17.52 -10.41
N PRO A 79 -14.19 -18.77 -10.85
CA PRO A 79 -13.78 -19.84 -9.94
C PRO A 79 -12.34 -19.73 -9.45
N ASN A 80 -11.47 -18.98 -10.16
CA ASN A 80 -10.05 -18.85 -9.80
C ASN A 80 -9.78 -17.67 -8.87
N ASP A 81 -10.57 -16.61 -8.97
CA ASP A 81 -10.45 -15.40 -8.16
C ASP A 81 -11.83 -14.76 -7.96
N GLU A 82 -12.39 -14.92 -6.76
CA GLU A 82 -13.71 -14.40 -6.40
C GLU A 82 -13.80 -12.86 -6.49
N ASN A 83 -12.70 -12.15 -6.25
CA ASN A 83 -12.66 -10.69 -6.28
C ASN A 83 -12.61 -10.13 -7.71
N ALA A 84 -12.35 -10.98 -8.70
CA ALA A 84 -12.26 -10.60 -10.12
C ALA A 84 -13.37 -11.29 -10.95
N PRO A 85 -14.64 -10.80 -10.91
CA PRO A 85 -15.73 -11.40 -11.67
C PRO A 85 -15.49 -11.31 -13.19
N LEU A 86 -15.90 -12.34 -13.93
CA LEU A 86 -15.72 -12.40 -15.39
C LEU A 86 -16.82 -11.61 -16.11
N ILE A 87 -16.44 -10.65 -16.95
CA ILE A 87 -17.39 -9.82 -17.71
C ILE A 87 -17.49 -10.29 -19.17
N ARG A 88 -18.72 -10.42 -19.69
CA ARG A 88 -18.98 -10.75 -21.10
C ARG A 88 -20.01 -9.81 -21.72
N THR A 89 -19.82 -9.50 -22.99
CA THR A 89 -20.75 -8.73 -23.82
C THR A 89 -21.54 -9.67 -24.72
N LEU A 90 -22.86 -9.47 -24.80
CA LEU A 90 -23.75 -10.18 -25.71
C LEU A 90 -24.54 -9.19 -26.57
N PRO A 91 -25.08 -9.59 -27.72
CA PRO A 91 -26.06 -8.78 -28.43
C PRO A 91 -27.27 -8.48 -27.55
N GLY A 92 -27.80 -7.26 -27.69
CA GLY A 92 -28.88 -6.72 -26.87
C GLY A 92 -30.11 -7.62 -26.82
N GLY A 93 -30.59 -7.87 -25.61
CA GLY A 93 -31.72 -8.73 -25.32
C GLY A 93 -31.40 -10.22 -25.15
N GLN A 94 -30.16 -10.66 -25.36
CA GLN A 94 -29.75 -12.04 -25.08
C GLN A 94 -29.37 -12.28 -23.61
N GLY A 95 -29.05 -11.23 -22.85
CA GLY A 95 -28.59 -11.39 -21.46
C GLY A 95 -29.66 -11.98 -20.53
N ARG A 96 -30.90 -11.50 -20.65
CA ARG A 96 -32.04 -12.06 -19.90
C ARG A 96 -32.27 -13.54 -20.20
N ASN A 97 -32.17 -13.93 -21.48
CA ASN A 97 -32.35 -15.31 -21.92
C ASN A 97 -31.25 -16.22 -21.36
N LEU A 98 -30.01 -15.74 -21.30
CA LEU A 98 -28.90 -16.50 -20.72
C LEU A 98 -29.09 -16.71 -19.22
N VAL A 99 -29.41 -15.66 -18.47
CA VAL A 99 -29.65 -15.76 -17.02
C VAL A 99 -30.84 -16.68 -16.73
N ALA A 100 -31.92 -16.60 -17.51
CA ALA A 100 -33.06 -17.51 -17.40
C ALA A 100 -32.67 -18.97 -17.65
N LYS A 101 -31.87 -19.24 -18.71
CA LYS A 101 -31.33 -20.59 -18.98
C LYS A 101 -30.44 -21.10 -17.85
N ALA A 102 -29.53 -20.28 -17.32
CA ALA A 102 -28.65 -20.65 -16.21
C ALA A 102 -29.46 -20.95 -14.93
N ARG A 103 -30.52 -20.19 -14.66
CA ARG A 103 -31.42 -20.43 -13.53
C ARG A 103 -32.18 -21.76 -13.66
N ILE A 104 -32.68 -22.06 -14.86
CA ILE A 104 -33.39 -23.33 -15.13
C ILE A 104 -32.42 -24.52 -15.05
N GLN A 105 -31.20 -24.40 -15.56
CA GLN A 105 -30.16 -25.43 -15.42
C GLN A 105 -29.81 -25.71 -13.96
N GLY A 106 -29.70 -24.66 -13.13
CA GLY A 106 -29.51 -24.81 -11.68
C GLY A 106 -30.65 -25.53 -10.97
N MET A 107 -31.89 -25.42 -11.47
CA MET A 107 -33.07 -26.13 -10.93
C MET A 107 -33.19 -27.58 -11.46
N ASN A 108 -32.75 -27.84 -12.69
CA ASN A 108 -32.87 -29.15 -13.33
C ASN A 108 -31.93 -30.23 -12.77
N MET A 109 -30.89 -29.86 -12.00
CA MET A 109 -30.03 -30.84 -11.31
C MET A 109 -30.80 -31.82 -10.42
N PHE A 110 -31.98 -31.44 -9.92
CA PHE A 110 -32.77 -32.26 -9.00
C PHE A 110 -33.86 -33.11 -9.66
N LYS A 111 -34.07 -33.02 -10.99
CA LYS A 111 -35.17 -33.71 -11.67
C LYS A 111 -34.95 -35.23 -11.76
N ASN A 112 -33.71 -35.66 -12.02
CA ASN A 112 -33.37 -37.09 -12.13
C ASN A 112 -33.33 -37.80 -10.76
N GLN A 113 -33.05 -37.06 -9.68
CA GLN A 113 -33.00 -37.61 -8.33
C GLN A 113 -34.38 -38.08 -7.85
N ASN A 114 -35.44 -37.31 -8.15
CA ASN A 114 -36.81 -37.69 -7.79
C ASN A 114 -37.26 -38.95 -8.54
N ILE A 115 -36.79 -39.16 -9.78
CA ILE A 115 -37.08 -40.37 -10.56
C ILE A 115 -36.36 -41.59 -9.95
N ILE A 116 -35.09 -41.45 -9.56
CA ILE A 116 -34.33 -42.54 -8.92
C ILE A 116 -34.98 -42.93 -7.58
N ILE A 117 -35.36 -41.96 -6.74
CA ILE A 117 -36.06 -42.23 -5.48
C ILE A 117 -37.38 -42.95 -5.75
N PHE A 118 -38.14 -42.54 -6.76
CA PHE A 118 -39.40 -43.19 -7.13
C PHE A 118 -39.21 -44.65 -7.57
N ILE A 119 -38.17 -44.94 -8.37
CA ILE A 119 -37.82 -46.31 -8.78
C ILE A 119 -37.43 -47.16 -7.55
N LEU A 120 -36.64 -46.62 -6.63
CA LEU A 120 -36.23 -47.32 -5.41
C LEU A 120 -37.41 -47.60 -4.47
N VAL A 121 -38.37 -46.69 -4.36
CA VAL A 121 -39.61 -46.92 -3.61
C VAL A 121 -40.41 -48.07 -4.23
N LEU A 122 -40.58 -48.08 -5.55
CA LEU A 122 -41.25 -49.17 -6.25
C LEU A 122 -40.55 -50.52 -6.04
N LEU A 123 -39.21 -50.55 -6.12
CA LEU A 123 -38.41 -51.74 -5.86
C LEU A 123 -38.57 -52.24 -4.43
N ALA A 124 -38.50 -51.33 -3.45
CA ALA A 124 -38.69 -51.66 -2.03
C ALA A 124 -40.10 -52.19 -1.74
N MET A 125 -41.11 -51.74 -2.49
CA MET A 125 -42.49 -52.23 -2.35
C MET A 125 -42.72 -53.55 -3.08
N ILE A 126 -42.13 -53.79 -4.26
CA ILE A 126 -42.41 -54.96 -5.11
C ILE A 126 -41.51 -56.15 -4.77
N ALA A 127 -40.21 -55.93 -4.51
CA ALA A 127 -39.24 -57.00 -4.29
C ALA A 127 -39.63 -57.97 -3.15
N PRO A 128 -40.19 -57.51 -2.01
CA PRO A 128 -40.61 -58.42 -0.94
C PRO A 128 -41.70 -59.42 -1.39
N TRP A 129 -42.65 -58.99 -2.23
CA TRP A 129 -43.69 -59.89 -2.76
C TRP A 129 -43.12 -60.94 -3.69
N TRP A 130 -42.13 -60.57 -4.51
CA TRP A 130 -41.42 -61.52 -5.37
C TRP A 130 -40.63 -62.55 -4.53
N VAL A 131 -39.89 -62.09 -3.51
CA VAL A 131 -39.14 -62.96 -2.58
C VAL A 131 -40.09 -63.90 -1.84
N ARG A 132 -41.24 -63.41 -1.37
CA ARG A 132 -42.25 -64.24 -0.70
C ARG A 132 -42.74 -65.37 -1.60
N SER A 133 -43.02 -65.06 -2.87
CA SER A 133 -43.49 -66.06 -3.85
C SER A 133 -42.42 -67.13 -4.13
N TYR A 134 -41.17 -66.72 -4.33
CA TYR A 134 -40.08 -67.63 -4.68
C TYR A 134 -39.64 -68.53 -3.52
N TYR A 135 -39.48 -67.97 -2.31
CA TYR A 135 -38.99 -68.69 -1.13
C TYR A 135 -40.10 -69.24 -0.23
N LYS A 136 -41.38 -68.94 -0.50
CA LYS A 136 -42.56 -69.37 0.28
C LYS A 136 -42.43 -69.15 1.79
N SER A 137 -41.78 -68.07 2.21
CA SER A 137 -41.49 -67.75 3.60
C SER A 137 -41.94 -66.34 3.95
N ASP A 138 -42.81 -66.23 4.95
CA ASP A 138 -43.29 -64.95 5.47
C ASP A 138 -42.21 -64.21 6.28
N VAL A 139 -41.24 -64.96 6.84
CA VAL A 139 -40.07 -64.39 7.53
C VAL A 139 -39.16 -63.69 6.53
N MET A 140 -38.94 -64.28 5.35
CA MET A 140 -38.13 -63.67 4.28
C MET A 140 -38.81 -62.42 3.70
N PHE A 141 -40.15 -62.42 3.61
CA PHE A 141 -40.91 -61.21 3.25
C PHE A 141 -40.65 -60.07 4.24
N ALA A 142 -40.81 -60.33 5.55
CA ALA A 142 -40.63 -59.31 6.58
C ALA A 142 -39.20 -58.76 6.61
N ALA A 143 -38.19 -59.64 6.46
CA ALA A 143 -36.78 -59.24 6.45
C ALA A 143 -36.43 -58.32 5.26
N PHE A 144 -36.87 -58.68 4.04
CA PHE A 144 -36.62 -57.85 2.85
C PHE A 144 -37.43 -56.55 2.86
N PHE A 145 -38.66 -56.57 3.37
CA PHE A 145 -39.48 -55.36 3.49
C PHE A 145 -38.89 -54.37 4.50
N LEU A 146 -38.53 -54.83 5.70
CA LEU A 146 -37.92 -53.99 6.74
C LEU A 146 -36.52 -53.49 6.31
N GLY A 147 -35.70 -54.38 5.74
CA GLY A 147 -34.37 -54.02 5.23
C GLY A 147 -34.45 -53.00 4.09
N GLY A 148 -35.37 -53.20 3.15
CA GLY A 148 -35.61 -52.27 2.04
C GLY A 148 -36.09 -50.89 2.51
N MET A 149 -37.00 -50.84 3.49
CA MET A 149 -37.51 -49.59 4.06
C MET A 149 -36.45 -48.84 4.87
N LEU A 150 -35.65 -49.56 5.68
CA LEU A 150 -34.53 -48.96 6.41
C LEU A 150 -33.46 -48.42 5.46
N PHE A 151 -33.14 -49.16 4.40
CA PHE A 151 -32.21 -48.70 3.36
C PHE A 151 -32.74 -47.43 2.68
N LEU A 152 -34.03 -47.40 2.30
CA LEU A 152 -34.64 -46.23 1.68
C LEU A 152 -34.62 -45.01 2.63
N ALA A 153 -34.93 -45.21 3.92
CA ALA A 153 -34.87 -44.16 4.93
C ALA A 153 -33.44 -43.62 5.12
N ALA A 154 -32.45 -44.50 5.26
CA ALA A 154 -31.05 -44.11 5.37
C ALA A 154 -30.54 -43.38 4.11
N PHE A 155 -30.90 -43.87 2.92
CA PHE A 155 -30.50 -43.29 1.64
C PHE A 155 -31.14 -41.91 1.40
N THR A 156 -32.42 -41.74 1.76
CA THR A 156 -33.11 -40.44 1.66
C THR A 156 -32.54 -39.41 2.63
N ILE A 157 -32.16 -39.81 3.85
CA ILE A 157 -31.47 -38.93 4.81
C ILE A 157 -30.09 -38.54 4.28
N PHE A 158 -29.31 -39.51 3.76
CA PHE A 158 -27.99 -39.27 3.17
C PHE A 158 -28.04 -38.27 2.00
N LEU A 159 -28.99 -38.44 1.08
CA LEU A 159 -29.17 -37.50 -0.04
C LEU A 159 -29.61 -36.10 0.40
N ASN A 160 -30.44 -35.99 1.45
CA ASN A 160 -30.85 -34.70 1.99
C ASN A 160 -29.73 -33.97 2.73
N PHE A 161 -28.76 -34.70 3.30
CA PHE A 161 -27.53 -34.11 3.83
C PHE A 161 -26.63 -33.57 2.70
N GLY A 162 -26.48 -34.31 1.60
CA GLY A 162 -25.75 -33.83 0.41
C GLY A 162 -26.32 -32.55 -0.20
N LYS A 163 -27.66 -32.41 -0.24
CA LYS A 163 -28.35 -31.19 -0.72
C LYS A 163 -28.06 -29.93 0.10
N ARG A 164 -27.66 -30.06 1.36
CA ARG A 164 -27.27 -28.92 2.21
C ARG A 164 -25.81 -28.52 2.02
N MET A 165 -24.97 -29.40 1.45
CA MET A 165 -23.54 -29.19 1.26
C MET A 165 -23.16 -28.67 -0.14
N GLU A 166 -23.97 -28.92 -1.18
CA GLU A 166 -23.69 -28.32 -2.49
C GLU A 166 -24.14 -26.86 -2.57
N GLY A 167 -23.15 -25.97 -2.75
CA GLY A 167 -23.36 -24.53 -2.84
C GLY A 167 -24.41 -24.14 -3.88
N LYS A 168 -25.20 -23.11 -3.56
CA LYS A 168 -26.16 -22.51 -4.49
C LYS A 168 -25.50 -22.30 -5.84
N ALA A 169 -26.07 -22.85 -6.91
CA ALA A 169 -25.58 -22.63 -8.27
C ALA A 169 -25.32 -21.13 -8.47
N LYS A 170 -24.08 -20.74 -8.77
CA LYS A 170 -23.69 -19.33 -8.90
C LYS A 170 -24.24 -18.78 -10.22
N ILE A 171 -25.42 -18.16 -10.16
CA ILE A 171 -26.12 -17.63 -11.34
C ILE A 171 -25.47 -16.30 -11.80
N PRO A 172 -25.17 -16.13 -13.10
CA PRO A 172 -24.67 -14.86 -13.63
C PRO A 172 -25.68 -13.71 -13.51
N LYS A 173 -25.19 -12.48 -13.42
CA LYS A 173 -26.00 -11.25 -13.28
C LYS A 173 -25.91 -10.37 -14.51
N VAL A 174 -27.03 -9.86 -15.01
CA VAL A 174 -27.03 -8.82 -16.05
C VAL A 174 -26.75 -7.47 -15.40
N ILE A 175 -25.69 -6.79 -15.83
CA ILE A 175 -25.24 -5.49 -15.30
C ILE A 175 -25.79 -4.34 -16.15
N VAL A 176 -25.70 -4.46 -17.48
CA VAL A 176 -26.29 -3.52 -18.43
C VAL A 176 -27.27 -4.27 -19.31
N ASP A 177 -28.53 -3.85 -19.26
CA ASP A 177 -29.63 -4.45 -19.99
C ASP A 177 -30.19 -3.46 -21.03
N ASN A 178 -30.05 -3.84 -22.30
CA ASN A 178 -30.55 -3.07 -23.43
C ASN A 178 -31.73 -3.76 -24.13
N PHE A 179 -32.42 -4.68 -23.45
CA PHE A 179 -33.63 -5.32 -23.95
C PHE A 179 -34.69 -4.30 -24.40
N LYS A 180 -35.21 -4.48 -25.62
CA LYS A 180 -36.22 -3.61 -26.29
C LYS A 180 -35.79 -2.15 -26.57
N LYS A 181 -34.55 -1.76 -26.31
CA LYS A 181 -34.07 -0.42 -26.70
C LYS A 181 -33.77 -0.37 -28.20
N LYS A 182 -34.29 0.65 -28.88
CA LYS A 182 -34.09 0.88 -30.33
C LYS A 182 -33.03 1.95 -30.63
N GLN A 183 -32.62 2.71 -29.62
CA GLN A 183 -31.67 3.81 -29.71
C GLN A 183 -30.62 3.69 -28.60
N ALA A 184 -29.48 4.36 -28.77
CA ALA A 184 -28.45 4.43 -27.75
C ALA A 184 -29.00 5.11 -26.48
N PRO A 185 -28.75 4.58 -25.28
CA PRO A 185 -29.20 5.21 -24.06
C PRO A 185 -28.44 6.51 -23.79
N PHE A 186 -29.16 7.55 -23.36
CA PHE A 186 -28.58 8.75 -22.79
C PHE A 186 -28.62 8.64 -21.26
N TYR A 187 -27.46 8.81 -20.62
CA TYR A 187 -27.32 8.83 -19.17
C TYR A 187 -26.84 10.21 -18.74
N ASP A 188 -27.67 10.92 -17.97
CA ASP A 188 -27.24 12.16 -17.32
C ASP A 188 -26.52 11.81 -16.02
N ALA A 189 -25.20 12.02 -15.99
CA ALA A 189 -24.35 11.77 -14.83
C ALA A 189 -23.91 13.07 -14.13
N THR A 190 -24.61 14.18 -14.37
CA THR A 190 -24.31 15.47 -13.73
C THR A 190 -24.45 15.35 -12.21
N GLY A 191 -23.36 15.60 -11.47
CA GLY A 191 -23.35 15.50 -10.01
C GLY A 191 -23.37 14.07 -9.45
N ALA A 192 -23.19 13.04 -10.28
CA ALA A 192 -23.12 11.66 -9.82
C ALA A 192 -21.87 11.45 -8.92
N HIS A 193 -22.07 10.77 -7.80
CA HIS A 193 -20.95 10.30 -6.95
C HIS A 193 -20.17 9.18 -7.65
N ALA A 194 -18.95 8.89 -7.18
CA ALA A 194 -18.01 7.98 -7.83
C ALA A 194 -18.62 6.59 -8.14
N GLY A 195 -19.29 5.96 -7.17
CA GLY A 195 -19.91 4.64 -7.37
C GLY A 195 -21.05 4.65 -8.40
N ALA A 196 -21.80 5.75 -8.51
CA ALA A 196 -22.86 5.88 -9.50
C ALA A 196 -22.32 6.11 -10.92
N LEU A 197 -21.18 6.79 -11.07
CA LEU A 197 -20.56 7.09 -12.36
C LEU A 197 -19.69 5.92 -12.88
N LEU A 198 -18.90 5.32 -12.00
CA LEU A 198 -17.85 4.35 -12.35
C LEU A 198 -18.27 2.89 -12.08
N GLY A 199 -19.39 2.69 -11.38
CA GLY A 199 -19.80 1.39 -10.84
C GLY A 199 -19.32 1.19 -9.41
N ASP A 200 -20.08 0.38 -8.65
CA ASP A 200 -19.80 0.09 -7.25
C ASP A 200 -20.06 -1.40 -6.94
N VAL A 201 -19.35 -1.94 -5.95
CA VAL A 201 -19.54 -3.29 -5.44
C VAL A 201 -20.14 -3.17 -4.05
N LEU A 202 -21.39 -3.62 -3.89
CA LEU A 202 -22.07 -3.57 -2.60
C LEU A 202 -21.28 -4.37 -1.55
N HIS A 203 -21.12 -3.77 -0.38
CA HIS A 203 -20.52 -4.43 0.78
C HIS A 203 -21.31 -5.69 1.18
N ASP A 204 -20.59 -6.74 1.56
CA ASP A 204 -21.17 -7.98 2.07
C ASP A 204 -21.52 -7.86 3.56
N PRO A 205 -22.80 -7.76 3.96
CA PRO A 205 -23.19 -7.52 5.35
C PRO A 205 -22.85 -8.65 6.31
N PHE A 206 -22.45 -9.82 5.81
CA PHE A 206 -22.15 -11.00 6.61
C PHE A 206 -20.77 -10.90 7.33
N GLN A 207 -19.80 -10.17 6.78
CA GLN A 207 -18.50 -10.00 7.43
C GLN A 207 -18.53 -8.81 8.40
N SER A 208 -18.37 -9.04 9.71
CA SER A 208 -18.47 -7.96 10.72
C SER A 208 -17.60 -8.18 11.95
N PHE A 209 -17.25 -7.07 12.61
CA PHE A 209 -16.49 -7.03 13.87
C PHE A 209 -17.43 -6.86 15.06
N PHE A 210 -17.04 -7.42 16.21
CA PHE A 210 -17.77 -7.17 17.45
C PHE A 210 -17.57 -5.72 17.93
N ILE A 211 -18.62 -5.13 18.51
CA ILE A 211 -18.74 -3.70 18.82
C ILE A 211 -17.63 -3.14 19.73
N THR A 212 -17.11 -3.94 20.66
CA THR A 212 -16.04 -3.54 21.60
C THR A 212 -14.63 -3.66 21.02
N SER A 213 -14.51 -4.09 19.77
CA SER A 213 -13.22 -4.16 19.08
C SER A 213 -12.65 -2.76 18.88
N ASN A 214 -11.33 -2.66 18.84
CA ASN A 214 -10.64 -1.39 18.67
C ASN A 214 -10.15 -1.20 17.23
N LEU A 215 -10.30 0.02 16.73
CA LEU A 215 -9.88 0.48 15.42
C LEU A 215 -8.75 1.51 15.57
N GLN A 216 -7.73 1.41 14.72
CA GLN A 216 -6.73 2.48 14.56
C GLN A 216 -7.25 3.47 13.51
N ILE A 217 -7.57 4.68 13.95
CA ILE A 217 -8.02 5.78 13.09
C ILE A 217 -6.87 6.77 12.87
N LEU A 218 -6.77 7.32 11.67
CA LEU A 218 -5.83 8.39 11.37
C LEU A 218 -6.57 9.73 11.45
N ASN A 219 -6.17 10.58 12.40
CA ASN A 219 -6.69 11.93 12.54
C ASN A 219 -5.57 12.93 12.24
N GLY A 220 -5.57 13.49 11.03
CA GLY A 220 -4.44 14.26 10.51
C GLY A 220 -3.19 13.40 10.34
N LYS A 221 -2.11 13.70 11.10
CA LYS A 221 -0.86 12.90 11.10
C LYS A 221 -0.77 11.90 12.26
N LYS A 222 -1.77 11.84 13.13
CA LYS A 222 -1.72 11.06 14.38
C LYS A 222 -2.61 9.83 14.28
N LEU A 223 -2.08 8.68 14.68
CA LEU A 223 -2.85 7.46 14.84
C LEU A 223 -3.44 7.41 16.25
N GLU A 224 -4.75 7.17 16.32
CA GLU A 224 -5.48 7.04 17.56
C GLU A 224 -6.22 5.71 17.60
N LYS A 225 -6.14 5.01 18.73
CA LYS A 225 -6.92 3.80 18.96
C LYS A 225 -8.27 4.18 19.55
N LYS A 226 -9.36 3.82 18.86
CA LYS A 226 -10.73 4.04 19.33
C LYS A 226 -11.55 2.78 19.24
N GLU A 227 -12.48 2.61 20.17
CA GLU A 227 -13.48 1.56 20.13
C GLU A 227 -14.43 1.78 18.93
N ILE A 228 -14.74 0.71 18.19
CA ILE A 228 -15.56 0.77 16.98
C ILE A 228 -16.93 1.37 17.30
N GLN A 229 -17.59 0.90 18.35
CA GLN A 229 -18.90 1.42 18.77
C GLN A 229 -18.89 2.93 18.93
N ARG A 230 -17.96 3.48 19.73
CA ARG A 230 -17.90 4.92 20.00
C ARG A 230 -17.68 5.74 18.74
N GLN A 231 -16.85 5.23 17.82
CA GLN A 231 -16.56 5.91 16.57
C GLN A 231 -17.77 5.89 15.62
N ILE A 232 -18.46 4.74 15.51
CA ILE A 232 -19.68 4.64 14.69
C ILE A 232 -20.80 5.49 15.28
N ASP A 233 -21.04 5.43 16.59
CA ASP A 233 -22.07 6.24 17.27
C ASP A 233 -21.85 7.73 17.03
N SER A 234 -20.60 8.21 17.14
CA SER A 234 -20.25 9.60 16.87
C SER A 234 -20.59 10.03 15.43
N LEU A 235 -20.30 9.17 14.45
CA LEU A 235 -20.60 9.44 13.05
C LEU A 235 -22.11 9.37 12.75
N MET A 236 -22.82 8.42 13.35
CA MET A 236 -24.28 8.29 13.21
C MET A 236 -25.01 9.50 13.80
N ILE A 237 -24.54 10.04 14.93
CA ILE A 237 -25.09 11.27 15.53
C ILE A 237 -24.81 12.47 14.61
N ARG A 238 -23.58 12.60 14.10
CA ARG A 238 -23.17 13.70 13.22
C ARG A 238 -23.94 13.72 11.91
N TYR A 239 -24.22 12.56 11.33
CA TYR A 239 -24.90 12.40 10.05
C TYR A 239 -26.30 11.80 10.17
N SER A 240 -27.01 12.11 11.26
CA SER A 240 -28.33 11.55 11.59
C SER A 240 -29.35 11.67 10.45
N ASN A 241 -29.30 12.75 9.67
CA ASN A 241 -30.21 13.02 8.55
C ASN A 241 -29.92 12.18 7.29
N LYS A 242 -28.83 11.40 7.26
CA LYS A 242 -28.39 10.59 6.10
C LYS A 242 -28.36 9.09 6.41
N ILE A 243 -28.92 8.66 7.54
CA ILE A 243 -28.95 7.25 7.94
C ILE A 243 -29.91 6.47 7.05
N LEU A 244 -29.40 5.42 6.43
CA LEU A 244 -30.15 4.40 5.72
C LEU A 244 -30.56 3.32 6.72
N LYS A 245 -31.86 3.08 6.88
CA LYS A 245 -32.40 2.07 7.80
C LYS A 245 -33.07 0.93 7.04
N ARG A 246 -32.95 -0.29 7.56
CA ARG A 246 -33.75 -1.46 7.16
C ARG A 246 -34.28 -2.16 8.40
N GLU A 247 -35.57 -2.52 8.38
CA GLU A 247 -36.24 -3.20 9.51
C GLU A 247 -35.62 -4.56 9.83
N LYS A 248 -35.09 -5.25 8.81
CA LYS A 248 -34.43 -6.55 9.01
C LYS A 248 -33.12 -6.37 9.79
N ASN A 249 -33.04 -6.99 10.97
CA ASN A 249 -31.88 -7.01 11.87
C ASN A 249 -31.45 -5.63 12.41
N ASN A 250 -32.38 -4.66 12.51
CA ASN A 250 -32.05 -3.29 12.96
C ASN A 250 -30.84 -2.69 12.23
N TYR A 251 -30.75 -2.93 10.92
CA TYR A 251 -29.61 -2.50 10.13
C TYR A 251 -29.66 -0.98 9.90
N GLU A 252 -28.56 -0.32 10.26
CA GLU A 252 -28.33 1.11 10.04
C GLU A 252 -27.01 1.31 9.30
N ALA A 253 -27.00 2.17 8.29
CA ALA A 253 -25.79 2.52 7.54
C ALA A 253 -25.74 4.00 7.18
N ILE A 254 -24.53 4.53 7.04
CA ILE A 254 -24.26 5.89 6.55
C ILE A 254 -23.15 5.84 5.51
N HIS A 255 -23.31 6.62 4.44
CA HIS A 255 -22.21 6.94 3.54
C HIS A 255 -21.47 8.17 4.06
N LEU A 256 -20.16 8.07 4.16
CA LEU A 256 -19.33 9.16 4.67
C LEU A 256 -18.95 10.13 3.55
N PRO A 257 -18.88 11.44 3.83
CA PRO A 257 -18.24 12.39 2.92
C PRO A 257 -16.75 12.05 2.73
N LYS A 258 -16.18 12.56 1.63
CA LYS A 258 -14.74 12.41 1.39
C LYS A 258 -13.91 13.00 2.52
N ASN A 259 -12.79 12.34 2.83
CA ASN A 259 -11.82 12.71 3.87
C ASN A 259 -12.37 12.74 5.31
N GLU A 260 -13.52 12.11 5.58
CA GLU A 260 -14.14 12.15 6.92
C GLU A 260 -13.48 11.19 7.92
N LEU A 261 -13.14 9.98 7.47
CA LEU A 261 -12.52 8.96 8.32
C LEU A 261 -11.49 8.17 7.52
N PHE A 262 -10.30 8.05 8.10
CA PHE A 262 -9.24 7.19 7.59
C PHE A 262 -8.89 6.14 8.64
N VAL A 263 -8.72 4.90 8.19
CA VAL A 263 -8.26 3.78 9.00
C VAL A 263 -6.99 3.23 8.39
N LEU A 264 -6.23 2.42 9.13
CA LEU A 264 -5.14 1.66 8.52
C LEU A 264 -5.69 0.40 7.86
N GLY A 265 -5.40 0.23 6.57
CA GLY A 265 -5.69 -0.97 5.81
C GLY A 265 -4.44 -1.49 5.09
N GLU A 266 -4.46 -2.76 4.71
CA GLU A 266 -3.45 -3.33 3.83
C GLU A 266 -3.81 -3.02 2.37
N THR A 267 -2.83 -2.50 1.63
CA THR A 267 -2.94 -2.17 0.21
C THR A 267 -1.62 -2.52 -0.48
N ASN A 268 -1.65 -3.40 -1.48
CA ASN A 268 -0.47 -3.81 -2.26
C ASN A 268 0.71 -4.27 -1.36
N ASP A 269 0.44 -5.16 -0.40
CA ASP A 269 1.40 -5.72 0.55
C ASP A 269 2.02 -4.68 1.51
N SER A 270 1.37 -3.52 1.67
CA SER A 270 1.81 -2.44 2.55
C SER A 270 0.65 -1.83 3.34
N ILE A 271 0.86 -1.48 4.60
CA ILE A 271 -0.16 -0.83 5.41
C ILE A 271 -0.20 0.66 5.05
N SER A 272 -1.35 1.15 4.61
CA SER A 272 -1.55 2.56 4.29
C SER A 272 -2.87 3.08 4.86
N PRO A 273 -3.02 4.41 5.01
CA PRO A 273 -4.31 5.00 5.34
C PRO A 273 -5.32 4.76 4.22
N VAL A 274 -6.43 4.11 4.56
CA VAL A 274 -7.56 3.83 3.68
C VAL A 274 -8.74 4.69 4.09
N GLU A 275 -9.33 5.37 3.13
CA GLU A 275 -10.54 6.17 3.31
C GLU A 275 -11.74 5.25 3.57
N VAL A 276 -12.50 5.52 4.62
CA VAL A 276 -13.73 4.78 4.93
C VAL A 276 -14.89 5.43 4.17
N LEU A 277 -15.49 4.68 3.25
CA LEU A 277 -16.59 5.16 2.39
C LEU A 277 -17.96 5.09 3.09
N SER A 278 -18.14 4.12 3.98
CA SER A 278 -19.40 3.91 4.70
C SER A 278 -19.18 3.19 6.01
N CYS A 279 -20.08 3.42 6.96
CA CYS A 279 -20.16 2.69 8.22
C CYS A 279 -21.55 2.07 8.37
N ASN A 280 -21.63 0.87 8.94
CA ASN A 280 -22.88 0.19 9.21
C ASN A 280 -22.85 -0.59 10.53
N ARG A 281 -24.04 -0.83 11.08
CA ARG A 281 -24.27 -1.68 12.25
C ARG A 281 -25.59 -2.43 12.11
N TYR A 282 -25.69 -3.59 12.73
CA TYR A 282 -26.91 -4.40 12.77
C TYR A 282 -26.84 -5.37 13.95
N ASP A 283 -27.98 -5.91 14.33
CA ASP A 283 -28.08 -6.94 15.36
C ASP A 283 -27.79 -8.31 14.76
N HIS A 284 -26.71 -8.95 15.20
CA HIS A 284 -26.32 -10.29 14.80
C HIS A 284 -26.86 -11.32 15.80
N THR A 285 -27.57 -12.35 15.31
CA THR A 285 -28.19 -13.41 16.14
C THR A 285 -27.44 -14.74 16.11
N GLY A 286 -26.33 -14.82 15.38
CA GLY A 286 -25.48 -16.01 15.29
C GLY A 286 -24.33 -16.02 16.30
N THR A 287 -23.49 -17.07 16.22
CA THR A 287 -22.29 -17.23 17.05
C THR A 287 -21.13 -16.42 16.48
N MET A 288 -20.47 -15.64 17.33
CA MET A 288 -19.24 -14.92 16.98
C MET A 288 -18.01 -15.80 17.30
N ILE A 289 -16.94 -15.64 16.52
CA ILE A 289 -15.66 -16.32 16.72
C ILE A 289 -14.68 -15.37 17.38
N LYS A 290 -14.08 -15.81 18.48
CA LYS A 290 -12.98 -15.12 19.15
C LYS A 290 -11.65 -15.79 18.77
N LEU A 291 -10.80 -15.03 18.09
CA LEU A 291 -9.44 -15.42 17.73
C LEU A 291 -8.46 -14.79 18.72
N THR A 292 -7.50 -15.58 19.20
CA THR A 292 -6.45 -15.13 20.11
C THR A 292 -5.08 -15.55 19.57
N THR A 293 -4.15 -14.61 19.43
CA THR A 293 -2.78 -14.89 18.97
C THR A 293 -1.86 -15.30 20.13
N SER A 294 -0.68 -15.85 19.82
CA SER A 294 0.38 -16.15 20.81
C SER A 294 0.88 -14.91 21.57
N GLU A 295 0.68 -13.72 21.02
CA GLU A 295 0.97 -12.43 21.65
C GLU A 295 -0.19 -11.89 22.51
N ASN A 296 -1.20 -12.72 22.80
CA ASN A 296 -2.42 -12.34 23.51
C ASN A 296 -3.22 -11.20 22.86
N LYS A 297 -3.10 -11.03 21.53
CA LYS A 297 -3.98 -10.12 20.78
C LYS A 297 -5.30 -10.85 20.51
N GLU A 298 -6.41 -10.16 20.71
CA GLU A 298 -7.76 -10.72 20.55
C GLU A 298 -8.53 -10.01 19.44
N LEU A 299 -9.28 -10.78 18.66
CA LEU A 299 -10.19 -10.30 17.62
C LEU A 299 -11.49 -11.11 17.67
N ILE A 300 -12.64 -10.43 17.66
CA ILE A 300 -13.96 -11.08 17.69
C ILE A 300 -14.73 -10.68 16.43
N VAL A 301 -15.10 -11.67 15.61
CA VAL A 301 -15.68 -11.48 14.28
C VAL A 301 -16.76 -12.52 13.98
N THR A 302 -17.54 -12.31 12.92
CA THR A 302 -18.49 -13.31 12.40
C THR A 302 -17.75 -14.52 11.78
N PRO A 303 -18.34 -15.73 11.76
CA PRO A 303 -17.69 -16.95 11.24
C PRO A 303 -17.11 -16.85 9.82
N GLU A 304 -17.83 -16.16 8.94
CA GLU A 304 -17.51 -15.90 7.54
C GLU A 304 -16.48 -14.78 7.32
N HIS A 305 -16.06 -14.08 8.39
CA HIS A 305 -15.13 -12.96 8.29
C HIS A 305 -13.77 -13.46 7.85
N LYS A 306 -13.28 -12.98 6.70
CA LYS A 306 -12.00 -13.42 6.14
C LYS A 306 -10.82 -12.76 6.88
N ILE A 307 -9.89 -13.55 7.37
CA ILE A 307 -8.67 -13.13 8.05
C ILE A 307 -7.47 -13.41 7.16
N ALA A 308 -6.56 -12.44 7.08
CA ALA A 308 -5.30 -12.57 6.36
C ALA A 308 -4.33 -13.46 7.14
N VAL A 309 -3.87 -14.54 6.51
CA VAL A 309 -2.91 -15.52 7.04
C VAL A 309 -1.74 -15.63 6.07
N LEU A 310 -0.52 -15.66 6.60
CA LEU A 310 0.69 -15.91 5.83
C LEU A 310 0.88 -17.42 5.67
N LYS A 311 0.87 -17.92 4.44
CA LYS A 311 1.14 -19.32 4.10
C LYS A 311 2.09 -19.39 2.91
N ASP A 312 3.21 -20.10 3.08
CA ASP A 312 4.25 -20.27 2.05
C ASP A 312 4.76 -18.92 1.49
N GLY A 313 4.87 -17.90 2.35
CA GLY A 313 5.31 -16.56 1.97
C GLY A 313 4.30 -15.74 1.16
N LYS A 314 3.04 -16.19 1.05
CA LYS A 314 1.94 -15.46 0.42
C LYS A 314 0.82 -15.20 1.42
N ILE A 315 0.18 -14.05 1.29
CA ILE A 315 -1.03 -13.74 2.05
C ILE A 315 -2.21 -14.46 1.41
N ILE A 316 -2.89 -15.27 2.20
CA ILE A 316 -4.16 -15.91 1.84
C ILE A 316 -5.24 -15.46 2.83
N TYR A 317 -6.48 -15.44 2.37
CA TYR A 317 -7.63 -15.05 3.18
C TYR A 317 -8.46 -16.29 3.52
N ILE A 318 -8.59 -16.58 4.82
CA ILE A 318 -9.30 -17.75 5.35
C ILE A 318 -10.48 -17.24 6.20
N GLU A 319 -11.65 -17.86 6.10
CA GLU A 319 -12.78 -17.52 6.97
C GLU A 319 -12.45 -17.83 8.43
N ALA A 320 -12.92 -16.99 9.36
CA ALA A 320 -12.62 -17.13 10.78
C ALA A 320 -12.97 -18.51 11.36
N GLN A 321 -14.01 -19.17 10.82
CA GLN A 321 -14.43 -20.52 11.22
C GLN A 321 -13.46 -21.64 10.82
N ASP A 322 -12.63 -21.40 9.81
CA ASP A 322 -11.68 -22.37 9.26
C ASP A 322 -10.24 -22.10 9.76
N ILE A 323 -10.05 -21.18 10.71
CA ILE A 323 -8.74 -20.87 11.28
C ILE A 323 -8.39 -21.87 12.37
N GLU A 324 -7.26 -22.53 12.20
CA GLU A 324 -6.70 -23.49 13.16
C GLU A 324 -5.48 -22.94 13.90
N ALA A 325 -5.14 -23.56 15.04
CA ALA A 325 -3.96 -23.21 15.81
C ALA A 325 -2.67 -23.50 15.00
N GLY A 326 -1.81 -22.49 14.86
CA GLY A 326 -0.58 -22.57 14.06
C GLY A 326 -0.61 -21.77 12.76
N HIS A 327 -1.79 -21.27 12.33
CA HIS A 327 -1.86 -20.28 11.26
C HIS A 327 -1.20 -18.95 11.67
N GLU A 328 -0.27 -18.46 10.86
CA GLU A 328 0.40 -17.18 11.08
C GLU A 328 -0.48 -16.04 10.58
N VAL A 329 -1.25 -15.42 11.48
CA VAL A 329 -2.10 -14.27 11.13
C VAL A 329 -1.23 -13.06 10.79
N VAL A 330 -1.54 -12.39 9.69
CA VAL A 330 -0.89 -11.13 9.32
C VAL A 330 -1.35 -10.05 10.30
N SER A 331 -0.49 -9.71 11.26
CA SER A 331 -0.73 -8.63 12.21
C SER A 331 0.35 -7.56 12.09
N LYS A 332 0.02 -6.31 12.44
CA LYS A 332 0.99 -5.21 12.44
C LYS A 332 2.19 -5.60 13.31
N LYS A 333 3.39 -5.61 12.69
CA LYS A 333 4.69 -5.56 13.38
C LYS A 333 4.60 -4.38 14.36
N GLU A 334 4.95 -4.60 15.62
CA GLU A 334 4.64 -3.69 16.73
C GLU A 334 4.80 -2.19 16.40
N ASP A 335 3.99 -1.33 17.04
CA ASP A 335 4.17 0.13 16.99
C ASP A 335 5.55 0.58 17.52
N VAL A 336 6.36 -0.36 18.04
CA VAL A 336 7.71 -0.20 18.57
C VAL A 336 8.73 -0.63 17.50
N ILE A 337 9.61 0.29 17.12
CA ILE A 337 10.73 0.07 16.20
C ILE A 337 11.88 -0.65 16.90
N ILE A 338 12.23 -0.17 18.08
CA ILE A 338 13.19 -0.82 18.98
C ILE A 338 12.79 -0.62 20.43
N ASP A 339 13.10 -1.61 21.25
CA ASP A 339 12.81 -1.62 22.67
C ASP A 339 14.07 -1.67 23.54
N GLU A 340 13.87 -1.88 24.83
CA GLU A 340 14.95 -2.03 25.78
C GLU A 340 15.85 -3.24 25.47
N GLN A 341 15.28 -4.37 25.08
CA GLN A 341 16.02 -5.60 24.85
C GLN A 341 16.93 -5.44 23.62
N ASP A 342 16.49 -4.71 22.59
CA ASP A 342 17.32 -4.38 21.43
C ASP A 342 18.58 -3.59 21.83
N ILE A 343 18.46 -2.63 22.75
CA ILE A 343 19.61 -1.90 23.28
C ILE A 343 20.55 -2.85 24.03
N ILE A 344 20.01 -3.71 24.90
CA ILE A 344 20.79 -4.69 25.67
C ILE A 344 21.53 -5.64 24.73
N ASN A 345 20.90 -6.08 23.63
CA ASN A 345 21.47 -6.99 22.64
C ASN A 345 22.71 -6.44 21.95
N THR A 346 22.90 -5.11 21.94
CA THR A 346 24.13 -4.51 21.39
C THR A 346 25.37 -4.77 22.26
N TYR A 347 25.21 -5.10 23.54
CA TYR A 347 26.32 -5.35 24.46
C TYR A 347 26.85 -6.79 24.40
N SER A 348 28.02 -7.05 25.00
CA SER A 348 28.58 -8.41 25.08
C SER A 348 27.66 -9.35 25.87
N LYS A 349 27.74 -10.66 25.58
CA LYS A 349 26.94 -11.69 26.30
C LYS A 349 27.08 -11.59 27.82
N GLU A 350 28.27 -11.27 28.32
CA GLU A 350 28.51 -11.05 29.75
C GLU A 350 27.71 -9.87 30.31
N GLN A 351 27.67 -8.76 29.59
CA GLN A 351 26.90 -7.57 29.98
C GLN A 351 25.39 -7.80 29.88
N GLN A 352 24.93 -8.58 28.90
CA GLN A 352 23.53 -8.99 28.80
C GLN A 352 23.10 -9.86 29.99
N LEU A 353 23.93 -10.83 30.38
CA LEU A 353 23.69 -11.65 31.58
C LEU A 353 23.68 -10.80 32.86
N LEU A 354 24.59 -9.82 32.96
CA LEU A 354 24.59 -8.88 34.09
C LEU A 354 23.31 -8.05 34.16
N ALA A 355 22.81 -7.55 33.03
CA ALA A 355 21.54 -6.82 32.97
C ALA A 355 20.36 -7.71 33.42
N LYS A 356 20.31 -8.95 32.95
CA LYS A 356 19.30 -9.94 33.36
C LYS A 356 19.34 -10.18 34.87
N SER A 357 20.51 -10.45 35.45
CA SER A 357 20.66 -10.66 36.89
C SER A 357 20.28 -9.42 37.70
N TYR A 358 20.51 -8.21 37.17
CA TYR A 358 20.10 -6.97 37.81
C TYR A 358 18.56 -6.80 37.84
N TYR A 359 17.86 -7.13 36.75
CA TYR A 359 16.39 -7.12 36.76
C TYR A 359 15.79 -8.13 37.73
N GLN A 360 16.35 -9.34 37.78
CA GLN A 360 15.95 -10.35 38.77
C GLN A 360 16.21 -9.86 40.21
N TYR A 361 17.32 -9.14 40.43
CA TYR A 361 17.59 -8.47 41.71
C TYR A 361 16.52 -7.44 42.07
N LEU A 362 16.13 -6.55 41.15
CA LEU A 362 15.09 -5.56 41.38
C LEU A 362 13.75 -6.21 41.70
N GLU A 363 13.38 -7.25 40.98
CA GLU A 363 12.14 -8.00 41.19
C GLU A 363 12.12 -8.67 42.58
N LEU A 364 13.19 -9.40 42.94
CA LEU A 364 13.31 -10.03 44.26
C LEU A 364 13.30 -9.01 45.39
N LYS A 365 13.97 -7.87 45.20
CA LYS A 365 14.00 -6.79 46.19
C LYS A 365 12.63 -6.16 46.40
N LYS A 366 11.85 -6.00 45.32
CA LYS A 366 10.46 -5.51 45.36
C LYS A 366 9.53 -6.50 46.07
N GLN A 367 9.67 -7.80 45.77
CA GLN A 367 8.88 -8.86 46.40
C GLN A 367 9.26 -9.07 47.88
N ASN A 368 10.52 -8.84 48.23
CA ASN A 368 11.04 -9.10 49.58
C ASN A 368 11.81 -7.87 50.14
N PRO A 369 11.09 -6.80 50.56
CA PRO A 369 11.74 -5.55 50.99
C PRO A 369 12.69 -5.70 52.18
N SER A 370 12.45 -6.66 53.07
CA SER A 370 13.27 -6.92 54.28
C SER A 370 14.56 -7.70 54.01
N TRP A 371 14.72 -8.32 52.83
CA TRP A 371 15.90 -9.14 52.54
C TRP A 371 17.11 -8.26 52.25
N GLY A 372 18.20 -8.45 52.99
CA GLY A 372 19.49 -7.81 52.72
C GLY A 372 20.21 -8.37 51.49
N TYR A 373 21.17 -7.61 50.96
CA TYR A 373 21.87 -7.95 49.71
C TYR A 373 22.52 -9.35 49.71
N LYS A 374 23.06 -9.82 50.83
CA LYS A 374 23.69 -11.17 50.92
C LYS A 374 22.68 -12.28 50.63
N ARG A 375 21.48 -12.18 51.21
CA ARG A 375 20.41 -13.17 51.03
C ARG A 375 19.90 -13.20 49.59
N ILE A 376 19.74 -12.02 48.98
CA ILE A 376 19.34 -11.91 47.56
C ILE A 376 20.43 -12.50 46.66
N ALA A 377 21.70 -12.20 46.93
CA ALA A 377 22.83 -12.72 46.17
C ALA A 377 22.91 -14.26 46.19
N THR A 378 22.72 -14.88 47.36
CA THR A 378 22.66 -16.35 47.48
C THR A 378 21.52 -16.93 46.65
N LYS A 379 20.34 -16.28 46.66
CA LYS A 379 19.17 -16.74 45.89
C LYS A 379 19.37 -16.61 44.37
N LEU A 380 20.05 -15.57 43.92
CA LEU A 380 20.33 -15.32 42.51
C LEU A 380 21.57 -16.06 41.97
N GLY A 381 22.39 -16.63 42.84
CA GLY A 381 23.66 -17.26 42.44
C GLY A 381 24.71 -16.26 41.93
N VAL A 382 24.66 -15.01 42.41
CA VAL A 382 25.60 -13.93 42.00
C VAL A 382 26.49 -13.55 43.17
N SER A 383 27.68 -13.01 42.91
CA SER A 383 28.62 -12.64 43.96
C SER A 383 28.06 -11.58 44.92
N TYR A 384 28.41 -11.70 46.20
CA TYR A 384 28.01 -10.73 47.24
C TYR A 384 28.48 -9.32 46.92
N GLY A 385 29.68 -9.17 46.37
CA GLY A 385 30.20 -7.87 45.94
C GLY A 385 29.28 -7.19 44.92
N ARG A 386 28.83 -7.89 43.88
CA ARG A 386 27.96 -7.32 42.84
C ARG A 386 26.62 -6.86 43.40
N THR A 387 25.97 -7.73 44.15
CA THR A 387 24.65 -7.40 44.75
C THR A 387 24.77 -6.30 45.80
N ARG A 388 25.89 -6.23 46.53
CA ARG A 388 26.20 -5.12 47.43
C ARG A 388 26.33 -3.80 46.69
N TRP A 389 27.00 -3.78 45.54
CA TRP A 389 27.11 -2.57 44.70
C TRP A 389 25.75 -2.11 44.18
N TRP A 390 24.90 -3.02 43.74
CA TRP A 390 23.53 -2.71 43.32
C TRP A 390 22.68 -2.16 44.47
N TRP A 391 22.93 -2.63 45.70
CA TRP A 391 22.22 -2.22 46.89
C TRP A 391 22.67 -0.87 47.46
N GLU A 392 23.96 -0.74 47.76
CA GLU A 392 24.49 0.41 48.51
C GLU A 392 24.76 1.62 47.62
N LYS A 393 25.17 1.38 46.37
CA LYS A 393 25.55 2.45 45.43
C LYS A 393 24.51 2.70 44.34
N ASN A 394 23.41 1.93 44.36
CA ASN A 394 22.35 1.98 43.35
C ASN A 394 22.89 1.99 41.91
N SER A 395 23.94 1.20 41.65
CA SER A 395 24.67 1.25 40.38
C SER A 395 24.17 0.16 39.43
N ALA A 396 23.30 0.51 38.49
CA ALA A 396 22.81 -0.41 37.48
C ALA A 396 23.95 -0.83 36.51
N PRO A 397 23.89 -2.01 35.87
CA PRO A 397 24.82 -2.39 34.80
C PRO A 397 24.80 -1.40 33.62
N ALA A 398 25.90 -1.29 32.88
CA ALA A 398 26.01 -0.35 31.76
C ALA A 398 24.87 -0.44 30.72
N PRO A 399 24.40 -1.64 30.29
CA PRO A 399 23.25 -1.72 29.38
C PRO A 399 21.98 -1.09 29.96
N VAL A 400 21.72 -1.32 31.25
CA VAL A 400 20.55 -0.78 31.96
C VAL A 400 20.66 0.73 32.10
N GLN A 401 21.85 1.26 32.42
CA GLN A 401 22.08 2.72 32.46
C GLN A 401 21.81 3.39 31.10
N THR A 402 22.21 2.75 29.99
CA THR A 402 21.91 3.25 28.64
C THR A 402 20.41 3.28 28.39
N VAL A 403 19.70 2.20 28.71
CA VAL A 403 18.25 2.10 28.56
C VAL A 403 17.55 3.19 29.39
N GLU A 404 17.95 3.39 30.65
CA GLU A 404 17.40 4.43 31.51
C GLU A 404 17.68 5.84 30.97
N TRP A 405 18.86 6.09 30.38
CA TRP A 405 19.17 7.35 29.74
C TRP A 405 18.27 7.60 28.51
N LEU A 406 18.15 6.61 27.61
CA LEU A 406 17.29 6.71 26.43
C LEU A 406 15.80 6.85 26.78
N ARG A 407 15.35 6.15 27.83
CA ARG A 407 13.97 6.25 28.34
C ARG A 407 13.67 7.66 28.85
N ARG A 408 14.59 8.29 29.59
CA ARG A 408 14.41 9.66 30.11
C ARG A 408 14.22 10.71 29.00
N ILE A 409 14.86 10.51 27.85
CA ILE A 409 14.72 11.41 26.69
C ILE A 409 13.62 10.98 25.71
N GLY A 410 12.88 9.92 26.02
CA GLY A 410 11.74 9.45 25.22
C GLY A 410 12.11 8.69 23.94
N LEU A 411 13.31 8.08 23.91
CA LEU A 411 13.79 7.29 22.76
C LEU A 411 13.65 5.78 22.97
N ILE A 412 13.27 5.29 24.16
CA ILE A 412 12.98 3.87 24.42
C ILE A 412 11.71 3.72 25.28
N PRO A 413 10.70 2.93 24.84
CA PRO A 413 10.62 2.27 23.53
C PRO A 413 10.50 3.31 22.41
N LEU A 414 11.24 3.12 21.30
CA LEU A 414 11.13 3.99 20.14
C LEU A 414 9.94 3.54 19.32
N LYS A 415 8.94 4.39 19.17
CA LYS A 415 7.70 4.06 18.45
C LYS A 415 7.63 4.70 17.07
N ILE A 416 6.82 4.13 16.18
CA ILE A 416 6.63 4.59 14.79
C ILE A 416 6.06 6.01 14.68
N ASP A 417 5.43 6.52 15.74
CA ASP A 417 4.85 7.87 15.79
C ASP A 417 5.81 8.92 16.38
N ASN A 418 7.05 8.53 16.71
CA ASN A 418 8.04 9.44 17.26
C ASN A 418 8.47 10.47 16.19
N SER A 419 8.26 11.76 16.50
CA SER A 419 8.58 12.87 15.60
C SER A 419 10.07 13.02 15.27
N GLY A 420 10.95 12.37 16.01
CA GLY A 420 12.40 12.34 15.76
C GLY A 420 12.83 11.34 14.68
N LEU A 421 11.94 10.45 14.24
CA LEU A 421 12.28 9.39 13.26
C LEU A 421 12.85 9.89 11.93
N PRO A 422 12.37 10.99 11.31
CA PRO A 422 12.99 11.53 10.11
C PRO A 422 14.47 11.89 10.33
N PHE A 423 14.81 12.55 11.44
CA PHE A 423 16.20 12.90 11.77
C PHE A 423 17.04 11.66 12.08
N ILE A 424 16.48 10.67 12.77
CA ILE A 424 17.15 9.40 13.04
C ILE A 424 17.43 8.65 11.74
N ALA A 425 16.45 8.58 10.82
CA ALA A 425 16.60 7.97 9.49
C ALA A 425 17.66 8.70 8.66
N LYS A 426 17.68 10.03 8.71
CA LYS A 426 18.68 10.89 8.08
C LYS A 426 20.10 10.55 8.56
N VAL A 427 20.31 10.49 9.87
CA VAL A 427 21.63 10.15 10.46
C VAL A 427 22.03 8.72 10.11
N ILE A 428 21.10 7.76 10.18
CA ILE A 428 21.38 6.36 9.82
C ILE A 428 21.76 6.24 8.34
N GLY A 429 21.04 6.88 7.43
CA GLY A 429 21.38 6.86 6.01
C GLY A 429 22.82 7.29 5.73
N ALA A 430 23.30 8.31 6.46
CA ALA A 430 24.69 8.77 6.34
C ALA A 430 25.71 7.71 6.81
N THR A 431 25.36 6.86 7.78
CA THR A 431 26.22 5.75 8.24
C THR A 431 26.45 4.67 7.18
N PHE A 432 25.55 4.56 6.18
CA PHE A 432 25.74 3.65 5.05
C PHE A 432 26.66 4.23 3.96
N GLY A 433 26.86 5.56 3.90
CA GLY A 433 27.70 6.27 2.92
C GLY A 433 29.12 6.60 3.41
N ASP A 434 29.45 7.86 3.67
CA ASP A 434 30.77 8.26 4.19
C ASP A 434 30.88 8.24 5.73
N GLY A 435 29.79 7.98 6.43
CA GLY A 435 29.75 7.86 7.89
C GLY A 435 29.82 6.42 8.40
N GLY A 436 29.68 6.24 9.71
CA GLY A 436 29.62 4.92 10.33
C GLY A 436 29.80 4.93 11.84
N ILE A 437 29.89 3.73 12.41
CA ILE A 437 30.31 3.52 13.80
C ILE A 437 31.68 2.83 13.80
N PHE A 438 32.63 3.30 14.61
CA PHE A 438 33.94 2.66 14.72
C PHE A 438 33.85 1.24 15.33
N GLU A 439 34.78 0.37 14.94
CA GLU A 439 34.83 -1.04 15.39
C GLU A 439 34.91 -1.17 16.93
N ASN A 440 35.64 -0.26 17.57
CA ASN A 440 35.80 -0.21 19.03
C ASN A 440 34.66 0.52 19.76
N LEU A 441 33.60 0.94 19.05
CA LEU A 441 32.45 1.68 19.59
C LEU A 441 32.82 2.99 20.29
N ASN A 442 33.93 3.62 19.92
CA ASN A 442 34.36 4.88 20.51
C ASN A 442 33.85 6.11 19.76
N GLY A 443 33.11 5.94 18.66
CA GLY A 443 32.45 7.05 17.99
C GLY A 443 31.50 6.66 16.87
N ILE A 444 30.43 7.45 16.74
CA ILE A 444 29.65 7.59 15.50
C ILE A 444 30.21 8.80 14.73
N PHE A 445 30.36 8.68 13.42
CA PHE A 445 31.04 9.71 12.63
C PHE A 445 30.41 9.93 11.25
N LEU A 446 30.70 11.10 10.69
CA LEU A 446 30.52 11.43 9.27
C LEU A 446 31.78 12.13 8.77
N SER A 447 32.33 11.65 7.66
CA SER A 447 33.41 12.31 6.94
C SER A 447 32.88 12.97 5.68
N SER A 448 33.34 14.18 5.37
CA SER A 448 32.97 14.88 4.14
C SER A 448 34.04 15.90 3.74
N SER A 449 34.13 16.19 2.45
CA SER A 449 34.92 17.32 1.94
C SER A 449 34.20 18.67 2.13
N GLU A 450 33.08 18.72 2.85
CA GLU A 450 32.32 19.92 3.16
C GLU A 450 32.16 20.05 4.69
N LYS A 451 32.70 21.12 5.27
CA LYS A 451 32.65 21.35 6.72
C LYS A 451 31.22 21.56 7.21
N GLU A 452 30.38 22.19 6.39
CA GLU A 452 28.98 22.47 6.67
C GLU A 452 28.17 21.19 6.78
N ALA A 453 28.47 20.18 5.94
CA ALA A 453 27.82 18.88 6.00
C ALA A 453 28.06 18.15 7.34
N VAL A 454 29.31 18.12 7.81
CA VAL A 454 29.62 17.46 9.08
C VAL A 454 29.09 18.24 10.29
N LYS A 455 28.99 19.57 10.20
CA LYS A 455 28.32 20.41 11.21
C LYS A 455 26.81 20.15 11.24
N GLU A 456 26.17 20.00 10.08
CA GLU A 456 24.75 19.68 9.97
C GLU A 456 24.45 18.31 10.59
N PHE A 457 25.26 17.30 10.29
CA PHE A 457 25.17 15.97 10.91
C PHE A 457 25.31 16.03 12.44
N GLY A 458 26.28 16.82 12.95
CA GLY A 458 26.43 17.04 14.39
C GLY A 458 25.20 17.70 15.02
N LYS A 459 24.63 18.71 14.37
CA LYS A 459 23.41 19.40 14.82
C LYS A 459 22.20 18.45 14.87
N ASP A 460 22.06 17.55 13.91
CA ASP A 460 21.00 16.55 13.91
C ASP A 460 21.16 15.59 15.11
N ILE A 461 22.37 15.16 15.44
CA ILE A 461 22.65 14.38 16.65
C ILE A 461 22.30 15.18 17.92
N GLU A 462 22.74 16.44 18.02
CA GLU A 462 22.42 17.31 19.15
C GLU A 462 20.90 17.45 19.35
N ASN A 463 20.14 17.62 18.26
CA ASN A 463 18.69 17.75 18.29
C ASN A 463 17.98 16.45 18.72
N ILE A 464 18.38 15.30 18.16
CA ILE A 464 17.78 13.99 18.48
C ILE A 464 17.93 13.69 19.98
N PHE A 465 19.11 13.96 20.54
CA PHE A 465 19.46 13.59 21.91
C PHE A 465 19.37 14.73 22.92
N ARG A 466 18.92 15.93 22.49
CA ARG A 466 18.81 17.14 23.32
C ARG A 466 20.12 17.50 24.04
N LEU A 467 21.23 17.35 23.32
CA LEU A 467 22.57 17.60 23.87
C LEU A 467 22.88 19.09 23.88
N LYS A 468 23.84 19.48 24.72
CA LYS A 468 24.49 20.78 24.58
C LYS A 468 25.35 20.78 23.32
N LYS A 469 25.55 21.99 22.77
CA LYS A 469 26.43 22.18 21.62
C LYS A 469 27.81 21.58 21.89
N ASP A 470 28.32 20.81 20.93
CA ASP A 470 29.60 20.13 20.94
C ASP A 470 29.76 19.04 22.04
N GLU A 471 28.69 18.63 22.75
CA GLU A 471 28.75 17.63 23.83
C GLU A 471 29.24 16.26 23.33
N ASN A 472 30.32 15.77 23.94
CA ASN A 472 31.04 14.54 23.56
C ASN A 472 31.48 14.48 22.09
N SER A 473 31.53 15.62 21.40
CA SER A 473 31.81 15.67 19.98
C SER A 473 33.03 16.50 19.61
N ARG A 474 33.55 16.27 18.41
CA ARG A 474 34.66 17.03 17.83
C ARG A 474 34.59 16.94 16.30
N ILE A 475 35.12 17.98 15.64
CA ILE A 475 35.39 17.95 14.20
C ILE A 475 36.90 17.91 14.02
N ILE A 476 37.38 16.87 13.35
CA ILE A 476 38.79 16.70 13.00
C ILE A 476 38.97 17.06 11.54
N GLU A 477 40.00 17.84 11.25
CA GLU A 477 40.41 18.15 9.88
C GLU A 477 41.55 17.21 9.47
N GLY A 478 41.44 16.62 8.29
CA GLY A 478 42.42 15.65 7.78
C GLY A 478 41.93 14.97 6.51
N GLY A 479 42.70 14.02 5.98
CA GLY A 479 42.27 13.24 4.83
C GLY A 479 43.45 12.70 4.04
N GLU A 480 43.38 11.41 3.73
CA GLU A 480 44.46 10.69 3.04
C GLU A 480 44.52 11.03 1.54
N TYR A 481 43.37 11.38 0.94
CA TYR A 481 43.22 11.62 -0.50
C TYR A 481 42.74 13.04 -0.83
N GLY A 482 42.92 13.99 0.08
CA GLY A 482 42.49 15.38 -0.05
C GLY A 482 42.06 16.00 1.27
N HIS A 483 41.63 17.26 1.20
CA HIS A 483 41.13 17.99 2.37
C HIS A 483 39.72 17.50 2.74
N SER A 484 39.54 17.05 3.99
CA SER A 484 38.23 16.63 4.50
C SER A 484 38.06 16.97 5.99
N TRP A 485 36.81 16.96 6.44
CA TRP A 485 36.43 17.10 7.83
C TRP A 485 35.69 15.85 8.29
N CYS A 486 35.92 15.46 9.54
CA CYS A 486 35.29 14.31 10.17
C CYS A 486 34.65 14.74 11.49
N TYR A 487 33.32 14.76 11.56
CA TYR A 487 32.60 14.90 12.83
C TYR A 487 32.59 13.55 13.54
N GLN A 488 32.84 13.54 14.85
CA GLN A 488 32.77 12.36 15.70
C GLN A 488 32.03 12.68 16.99
N ASN A 489 31.09 11.82 17.41
CA ASN A 489 30.49 11.85 18.75
C ASN A 489 30.84 10.57 19.51
N THR A 490 31.38 10.70 20.72
CA THR A 490 31.92 9.59 21.53
C THR A 490 30.95 9.10 22.61
N ASN A 491 29.73 9.63 22.69
CA ASN A 491 28.73 9.22 23.67
C ASN A 491 28.25 7.78 23.38
N ARG A 492 28.59 6.85 24.27
CA ARG A 492 28.26 5.42 24.11
C ARG A 492 26.76 5.14 24.06
N ASN A 493 25.92 5.96 24.71
CA ASN A 493 24.47 5.74 24.68
C ASN A 493 23.90 6.00 23.27
N ILE A 494 24.40 7.04 22.60
CA ILE A 494 24.04 7.40 21.22
C ILE A 494 24.48 6.29 20.25
N ILE A 495 25.73 5.85 20.38
CA ILE A 495 26.31 4.79 19.54
C ILE A 495 25.49 3.51 19.66
N ARG A 496 25.08 3.15 20.89
CA ARG A 496 24.28 1.95 21.18
C ARG A 496 22.87 2.03 20.59
N LEU A 497 22.23 3.19 20.63
CA LEU A 497 20.94 3.39 19.96
C LEU A 497 21.06 3.16 18.44
N PHE A 498 22.01 3.82 17.78
CA PHE A 498 22.17 3.68 16.33
C PHE A 498 22.58 2.27 15.91
N LEU A 499 23.38 1.58 16.74
CA LEU A 499 23.73 0.18 16.51
C LEU A 499 22.49 -0.72 16.59
N ALA A 500 21.61 -0.51 17.58
CA ALA A 500 20.33 -1.24 17.68
C ALA A 500 19.39 -0.95 16.51
N LEU A 501 19.41 0.29 15.99
CA LEU A 501 18.64 0.69 14.81
C LEU A 501 19.19 0.17 13.48
N GLY A 502 20.34 -0.53 13.50
CA GLY A 502 20.93 -1.19 12.34
C GLY A 502 22.03 -0.41 11.62
N ALA A 503 22.65 0.60 12.26
CA ALA A 503 23.81 1.28 11.68
C ALA A 503 25.02 0.33 11.57
N PRO A 504 25.76 0.34 10.44
CA PRO A 504 26.93 -0.51 10.25
C PRO A 504 28.07 -0.10 11.19
N LYS A 505 28.67 -1.12 11.81
CA LYS A 505 29.80 -1.02 12.73
C LYS A 505 31.06 -1.55 12.06
N GLY A 506 32.08 -0.70 11.90
CA GLY A 506 33.36 -1.06 11.31
C GLY A 506 33.45 -0.79 9.81
N ASN A 507 34.37 -1.49 9.13
CA ASN A 507 34.61 -1.27 7.70
C ASN A 507 33.54 -1.99 6.86
N LYS A 508 32.66 -1.20 6.25
CA LYS A 508 31.54 -1.66 5.41
C LYS A 508 31.93 -2.56 4.25
N THR A 509 33.18 -2.52 3.77
CA THR A 509 33.67 -3.42 2.70
C THR A 509 33.57 -4.90 3.10
N TYR A 510 33.72 -5.21 4.39
CA TYR A 510 33.79 -6.56 4.93
C TYR A 510 32.47 -7.03 5.59
N LEU A 511 31.42 -6.21 5.52
CA LEU A 511 30.16 -6.43 6.23
C LEU A 511 29.00 -6.63 5.27
N GLU A 512 28.04 -7.44 5.67
CA GLU A 512 26.71 -7.43 5.05
C GLU A 512 25.99 -6.12 5.41
N LEU A 513 25.43 -5.48 4.39
CA LEU A 513 24.62 -4.28 4.56
C LEU A 513 23.15 -4.70 4.48
N LYS A 514 22.39 -4.34 5.50
CA LYS A 514 20.93 -4.53 5.55
C LYS A 514 20.27 -3.21 5.86
N ILE A 515 19.34 -2.78 5.01
CA ILE A 515 18.53 -1.59 5.29
C ILE A 515 17.54 -1.95 6.40
N PRO A 516 17.46 -1.17 7.50
CA PRO A 516 16.52 -1.48 8.57
C PRO A 516 15.07 -1.46 8.08
N ASP A 517 14.29 -2.48 8.41
CA ASP A 517 12.91 -2.65 7.89
C ASP A 517 12.02 -1.43 8.19
N TRP A 518 12.25 -0.77 9.33
CA TRP A 518 11.46 0.37 9.77
C TRP A 518 11.61 1.61 8.87
N ILE A 519 12.71 1.70 8.10
CA ILE A 519 12.91 2.78 7.12
C ILE A 519 11.81 2.76 6.05
N LYS A 520 11.29 1.58 5.70
CA LYS A 520 10.27 1.40 4.66
C LYS A 520 8.84 1.65 5.14
N LEU A 521 8.65 1.91 6.43
CA LEU A 521 7.31 2.12 7.01
C LEU A 521 6.69 3.46 6.61
N ASN A 522 7.50 4.45 6.28
CA ASN A 522 7.03 5.78 5.91
C ASN A 522 7.92 6.35 4.81
N LYS A 523 7.30 6.95 3.79
CA LYS A 523 8.01 7.61 2.69
C LYS A 523 9.03 8.65 3.19
N GLU A 524 8.70 9.43 4.21
CA GLU A 524 9.61 10.44 4.75
C GLU A 524 10.90 9.82 5.31
N TYR A 525 10.83 8.64 5.92
CA TYR A 525 12.00 7.96 6.47
C TYR A 525 12.87 7.38 5.35
N GLU A 526 12.26 6.78 4.32
CA GLU A 526 12.96 6.36 3.10
C GLU A 526 13.67 7.55 2.45
N ASP A 527 12.97 8.69 2.28
CA ASP A 527 13.50 9.89 1.64
C ASP A 527 14.72 10.45 2.41
N GLU A 528 14.65 10.50 3.75
CA GLU A 528 15.77 10.96 4.59
C GLU A 528 16.96 9.97 4.57
N PHE A 529 16.69 8.67 4.69
CA PHE A 529 17.72 7.63 4.68
C PHE A 529 18.47 7.61 3.34
N TYR A 530 17.74 7.46 2.23
CA TYR A 530 18.37 7.42 0.91
C TYR A 530 18.95 8.77 0.52
N GLY A 531 18.36 9.89 0.96
CA GLY A 531 18.90 11.21 0.72
C GLY A 531 20.28 11.41 1.35
N SER A 532 20.49 10.93 2.56
CA SER A 532 21.81 10.96 3.22
C SER A 532 22.80 9.97 2.60
N PHE A 533 22.33 8.78 2.24
CA PHE A 533 23.16 7.79 1.55
C PHE A 533 23.67 8.31 0.20
N LEU A 534 22.79 8.90 -0.62
CA LEU A 534 23.13 9.54 -1.88
C LEU A 534 24.04 10.77 -1.67
N GLY A 535 23.86 11.49 -0.56
CA GLY A 535 24.74 12.56 -0.12
C GLY A 535 26.22 12.18 -0.16
N GLY A 536 26.56 11.02 0.39
CA GLY A 536 27.92 10.46 0.33
C GLY A 536 28.25 9.84 -1.02
N GLU A 537 27.42 8.89 -1.48
CA GLU A 537 27.83 7.94 -2.53
C GLU A 537 27.51 8.36 -3.98
N LEU A 538 26.68 9.38 -4.19
CA LEU A 538 26.30 9.78 -5.54
C LEU A 538 27.48 10.44 -6.27
N GLY A 539 27.83 9.93 -7.45
CA GLY A 539 28.79 10.56 -8.34
C GLY A 539 28.24 11.85 -8.95
N THR A 540 28.99 12.94 -8.85
CA THR A 540 28.59 14.23 -9.42
C THR A 540 28.77 14.25 -10.94
N PRO A 541 27.71 14.50 -11.73
CA PRO A 541 27.83 14.55 -13.18
C PRO A 541 28.67 15.74 -13.64
N ILE A 542 29.43 15.49 -14.71
CA ILE A 542 30.15 16.51 -15.47
C ILE A 542 29.62 16.45 -16.90
N ILE A 543 29.48 17.60 -17.55
CA ILE A 543 29.13 17.63 -18.97
C ILE A 543 30.34 17.14 -19.77
N HIS A 544 30.12 16.16 -20.65
CA HIS A 544 31.16 15.66 -21.54
C HIS A 544 31.72 16.79 -22.41
N LYS A 545 33.00 16.73 -22.82
CA LYS A 545 33.65 17.79 -23.62
C LYS A 545 32.87 18.19 -24.87
N GLN A 546 32.15 17.24 -25.47
CA GLN A 546 31.28 17.45 -26.64
C GLN A 546 29.96 18.17 -26.35
N GLY A 547 29.64 18.48 -25.09
CA GLY A 547 28.46 19.25 -24.69
C GLY A 547 27.10 18.55 -24.83
N ASN A 548 27.07 17.32 -25.34
CA ASN A 548 25.83 16.62 -25.71
C ASN A 548 25.28 15.67 -24.63
N LYS A 549 26.11 15.22 -23.67
CA LYS A 549 25.74 14.21 -22.66
C LYS A 549 26.42 14.45 -21.30
N LEU A 550 25.82 13.94 -20.24
CA LEU A 550 26.44 13.83 -18.92
C LEU A 550 27.39 12.62 -18.86
N THR A 551 28.55 12.77 -18.22
CA THR A 551 29.57 11.72 -18.11
C THR A 551 29.12 10.60 -17.18
N SER A 552 28.77 10.90 -15.93
CA SER A 552 28.34 9.91 -14.93
C SER A 552 27.24 10.45 -14.03
N LEU A 553 26.23 9.64 -13.76
CA LEU A 553 25.27 9.83 -12.66
C LEU A 553 25.05 8.43 -12.10
N GLU A 554 25.85 8.09 -11.11
CA GLU A 554 25.98 6.71 -10.64
C GLU A 554 26.24 6.67 -9.14
N VAL A 555 25.84 5.58 -8.51
CA VAL A 555 26.04 5.33 -7.08
C VAL A 555 26.91 4.08 -6.95
N GLY A 556 28.02 4.18 -6.23
CA GLY A 556 28.95 3.08 -6.05
C GLY A 556 28.90 2.52 -4.63
N ILE A 557 28.99 1.20 -4.47
CA ILE A 557 29.24 0.57 -3.17
C ILE A 557 30.32 -0.50 -3.30
N THR A 558 31.19 -0.59 -2.30
CA THR A 558 32.33 -1.53 -2.31
C THR A 558 32.04 -2.75 -1.43
N GLY A 559 32.48 -3.93 -1.85
CA GLY A 559 32.36 -5.16 -1.06
C GLY A 559 33.37 -6.23 -1.48
N LEU A 560 33.61 -7.21 -0.61
CA LEU A 560 34.35 -8.41 -0.98
C LEU A 560 33.57 -9.26 -2.01
N PRO A 561 34.25 -10.10 -2.83
CA PRO A 561 33.59 -10.91 -3.84
C PRO A 561 32.45 -11.79 -3.31
N HIS A 562 32.60 -12.37 -2.11
CA HIS A 562 31.56 -13.21 -1.50
C HIS A 562 30.32 -12.42 -1.05
N LEU A 563 30.42 -11.10 -0.90
CA LEU A 563 29.29 -10.21 -0.55
C LEU A 563 28.56 -9.65 -1.77
N LYS A 564 28.87 -10.15 -2.98
CA LYS A 564 28.28 -9.68 -4.25
C LYS A 564 26.76 -9.66 -4.21
N GLU A 565 26.12 -10.75 -3.76
CA GLU A 565 24.66 -10.83 -3.70
C GLU A 565 24.07 -9.81 -2.72
N ASN A 566 24.71 -9.61 -1.57
CA ASN A 566 24.31 -8.59 -0.61
C ASN A 566 24.38 -7.17 -1.19
N ARG A 567 25.45 -6.83 -1.93
CA ARG A 567 25.60 -5.52 -2.60
C ARG A 567 24.55 -5.32 -3.70
N ILE A 568 24.31 -6.34 -4.51
CA ILE A 568 23.27 -6.29 -5.54
C ILE A 568 21.88 -6.13 -4.90
N SER A 569 21.59 -6.84 -3.81
CA SER A 569 20.34 -6.71 -3.07
C SER A 569 20.14 -5.29 -2.55
N PHE A 570 21.17 -4.71 -1.91
CA PHE A 570 21.12 -3.33 -1.44
C PHE A 570 20.84 -2.32 -2.57
N LEU A 571 21.52 -2.46 -3.72
CA LEU A 571 21.28 -1.60 -4.88
C LEU A 571 19.89 -1.81 -5.49
N LYS A 572 19.34 -3.03 -5.46
CA LYS A 572 17.96 -3.30 -5.90
C LYS A 572 16.93 -2.60 -5.03
N GLU A 573 17.16 -2.50 -3.72
CA GLU A 573 16.30 -1.71 -2.83
C GLU A 573 16.37 -0.21 -3.19
N LEU A 574 17.55 0.32 -3.46
CA LEU A 574 17.70 1.70 -3.98
C LEU A 574 16.99 1.88 -5.33
N ILE A 575 17.07 0.91 -6.26
CA ILE A 575 16.33 0.96 -7.53
C ILE A 575 14.81 1.03 -7.27
N ALA A 576 14.29 0.24 -6.33
CA ALA A 576 12.87 0.26 -5.98
C ALA A 576 12.44 1.63 -5.45
N TYR A 577 13.24 2.23 -4.56
CA TYR A 577 13.02 3.59 -4.05
C TYR A 577 13.04 4.66 -5.16
N LEU A 578 14.04 4.61 -6.04
CA LEU A 578 14.16 5.54 -7.18
C LEU A 578 12.95 5.41 -8.11
N LYS A 579 12.55 4.18 -8.45
CA LYS A 579 11.39 3.91 -9.31
C LYS A 579 10.09 4.41 -8.70
N LYS A 580 9.88 4.21 -7.39
CA LYS A 580 8.73 4.73 -6.62
C LYS A 580 8.65 6.26 -6.71
N ASN A 581 9.78 6.94 -6.83
CA ASN A 581 9.88 8.39 -7.03
C ASN A 581 10.01 8.81 -8.51
N SER A 582 9.56 7.95 -9.44
CA SER A 582 9.57 8.20 -10.89
C SER A 582 10.95 8.42 -11.51
N VAL A 583 12.00 7.86 -10.90
CA VAL A 583 13.37 7.88 -11.44
C VAL A 583 13.75 6.51 -11.96
N ASN A 584 14.10 6.44 -13.23
CA ASN A 584 14.59 5.25 -13.90
C ASN A 584 16.10 5.06 -13.70
N THR A 585 16.49 3.80 -13.65
CA THR A 585 17.88 3.33 -13.64
C THR A 585 18.11 2.44 -14.85
N THR A 586 19.38 2.15 -15.17
CA THR A 586 19.72 1.36 -16.36
C THR A 586 20.26 -0.01 -15.99
N SER A 587 21.44 -0.08 -15.37
CA SER A 587 22.07 -1.33 -14.99
C SER A 587 22.95 -1.18 -13.76
N ILE A 588 23.28 -2.32 -13.15
CA ILE A 588 24.35 -2.45 -12.16
C ILE A 588 25.53 -3.10 -12.87
N TYR A 589 26.73 -2.56 -12.71
CA TYR A 589 27.95 -3.17 -13.24
C TYR A 589 29.06 -3.24 -12.19
N GLU A 590 30.00 -4.16 -12.40
CA GLU A 590 31.16 -4.37 -11.54
C GLU A 590 32.36 -3.60 -12.06
N GLY A 591 33.09 -2.96 -11.15
CA GLY A 591 34.32 -2.24 -11.43
C GLY A 591 35.44 -2.64 -10.48
N LYS A 592 36.68 -2.37 -10.89
CA LYS A 592 37.85 -2.58 -10.03
C LYS A 592 37.82 -1.59 -8.86
N SER A 593 37.98 -2.10 -7.64
CA SER A 593 38.21 -1.27 -6.47
C SER A 593 39.67 -0.81 -6.42
N LYS A 594 39.92 0.25 -5.63
CA LYS A 594 41.28 0.68 -5.29
C LYS A 594 41.97 -0.31 -4.33
N THR A 595 41.19 -1.07 -3.57
CA THR A 595 41.71 -2.09 -2.65
C THR A 595 41.85 -3.42 -3.38
N ARG A 596 43.00 -4.09 -3.22
CA ARG A 596 43.43 -5.25 -4.01
C ARG A 596 42.44 -6.43 -4.00
N ASP A 597 41.61 -6.53 -2.96
CA ASP A 597 40.72 -7.69 -2.73
C ASP A 597 39.22 -7.35 -2.79
N SER A 598 38.82 -6.12 -3.17
CA SER A 598 37.42 -5.72 -3.20
C SER A 598 36.92 -5.34 -4.60
N ILE A 599 35.60 -5.38 -4.77
CA ILE A 599 34.89 -5.05 -6.01
C ILE A 599 33.96 -3.87 -5.72
N VAL A 600 33.86 -2.94 -6.68
CA VAL A 600 32.90 -1.84 -6.61
C VAL A 600 31.72 -2.17 -7.50
N PHE A 601 30.51 -2.12 -6.94
CA PHE A 601 29.25 -2.29 -7.66
C PHE A 601 28.66 -0.92 -7.90
N ARG A 602 28.41 -0.58 -9.17
CA ARG A 602 27.92 0.74 -9.57
C ARG A 602 26.55 0.65 -10.19
N LEU A 603 25.60 1.37 -9.61
CA LEU A 603 24.26 1.59 -10.16
C LEU A 603 24.25 2.82 -11.06
N LEU A 604 23.87 2.66 -12.32
CA LEU A 604 23.70 3.76 -13.28
C LEU A 604 22.27 4.31 -13.25
N ILE A 605 22.12 5.59 -12.91
CA ILE A 605 20.86 6.32 -13.05
C ILE A 605 20.71 6.73 -14.51
N GLU A 606 19.51 6.60 -15.09
CA GLU A 606 19.29 6.89 -16.51
C GLU A 606 19.56 8.38 -16.81
N LYS A 607 20.47 8.63 -17.75
CA LYS A 607 20.95 9.98 -18.10
C LYS A 607 20.09 10.67 -19.17
N LYS A 608 18.78 10.44 -19.18
CA LYS A 608 17.83 11.19 -20.02
C LYS A 608 17.45 12.50 -19.33
N MET A 609 17.19 13.55 -20.11
CA MET A 609 16.92 14.89 -19.57
C MET A 609 15.74 14.87 -18.57
N ASP A 610 14.61 14.25 -18.95
CA ASP A 610 13.44 14.13 -18.07
C ASP A 610 13.75 13.37 -16.79
N ASN A 611 14.48 12.27 -16.90
CA ASN A 611 14.80 11.43 -15.75
C ASN A 611 15.70 12.17 -14.75
N VAL A 612 16.67 12.96 -15.25
CA VAL A 612 17.55 13.77 -14.41
C VAL A 612 16.77 14.93 -13.76
N ILE A 613 15.81 15.53 -14.46
CA ILE A 613 14.92 16.55 -13.89
C ILE A 613 14.07 15.93 -12.77
N LEU A 614 13.43 14.78 -13.03
CA LEU A 614 12.63 14.05 -12.04
C LEU A 614 13.48 13.64 -10.83
N PHE A 615 14.73 13.23 -11.06
CA PHE A 615 15.68 12.94 -9.97
C PHE A 615 15.90 14.16 -9.08
N LEU A 616 16.19 15.34 -9.64
CA LEU A 616 16.41 16.55 -8.83
C LEU A 616 15.15 17.07 -8.13
N MET A 617 13.97 16.85 -8.72
CA MET A 617 12.71 17.29 -8.15
C MET A 617 12.22 16.36 -7.03
N ASN A 618 12.41 15.05 -7.19
CA ASN A 618 11.77 14.06 -6.33
C ASN A 618 12.73 13.42 -5.31
N ILE A 619 14.04 13.54 -5.49
CA ILE A 619 15.04 12.88 -4.63
C ILE A 619 15.76 13.92 -3.78
N LYS A 620 15.65 13.75 -2.45
CA LYS A 620 16.44 14.52 -1.48
C LYS A 620 17.92 14.11 -1.55
N ILE A 621 18.80 15.07 -1.27
CA ILE A 621 20.24 14.82 -1.07
C ILE A 621 20.65 15.59 0.18
N ASN A 622 21.00 14.85 1.23
CA ASN A 622 21.34 15.38 2.55
C ASN A 622 22.86 15.42 2.74
N TYR A 623 23.33 16.25 3.67
CA TYR A 623 24.75 16.36 4.06
C TYR A 623 25.72 16.56 2.89
N CYS A 624 25.29 17.17 1.78
CA CYS A 624 26.16 17.49 0.66
C CYS A 624 25.56 18.59 -0.23
N LYS A 625 25.73 19.86 0.15
CA LYS A 625 25.15 20.99 -0.60
C LYS A 625 25.90 21.22 -1.90
N TYR A 626 27.22 21.11 -1.86
CA TYR A 626 28.07 21.28 -3.04
C TYR A 626 27.70 20.32 -4.18
N LYS A 627 27.37 19.06 -3.87
CA LYS A 627 26.99 18.06 -4.89
C LYS A 627 25.65 18.42 -5.53
N VAL A 628 24.69 18.89 -4.74
CA VAL A 628 23.40 19.41 -5.22
C VAL A 628 23.60 20.62 -6.13
N GLU A 629 24.38 21.60 -5.71
CA GLU A 629 24.67 22.79 -6.53
C GLU A 629 25.35 22.42 -7.85
N ARG A 630 26.31 21.48 -7.83
CA ARG A 630 26.97 21.00 -9.05
C ARG A 630 26.03 20.24 -9.97
N LEU A 631 25.13 19.43 -9.42
CA LEU A 631 24.09 18.76 -10.18
C LEU A 631 23.20 19.78 -10.90
N TYR A 632 22.70 20.78 -10.18
CA TYR A 632 21.90 21.87 -10.77
C TYR A 632 22.68 22.66 -11.83
N LYS A 633 23.94 23.01 -11.56
CA LYS A 633 24.79 23.73 -12.51
C LYS A 633 25.06 22.91 -13.77
N ALA A 634 25.34 21.61 -13.62
CA ALA A 634 25.55 20.70 -14.74
C ALA A 634 24.27 20.53 -15.56
N LEU A 635 23.11 20.36 -14.92
CA LEU A 635 21.83 20.26 -15.61
C LEU A 635 21.49 21.56 -16.35
N GLY A 636 21.62 22.71 -15.69
CA GLY A 636 21.32 24.02 -16.30
C GLY A 636 22.20 24.30 -17.51
N LYS A 637 23.51 24.02 -17.43
CA LYS A 637 24.41 24.14 -18.59
C LYS A 637 24.06 23.15 -19.70
N TRP A 638 23.65 21.92 -19.36
CA TRP A 638 23.24 20.91 -20.35
C TRP A 638 21.92 21.28 -21.03
N ALA A 639 20.95 21.81 -20.28
CA ALA A 639 19.68 22.34 -20.78
C ALA A 639 19.92 23.47 -21.78
N LYS A 640 20.76 24.45 -21.41
CA LYS A 640 21.11 25.60 -22.25
C LYS A 640 21.75 25.16 -23.56
N LEU A 641 22.75 24.28 -23.51
CA LEU A 641 23.41 23.75 -24.72
C LEU A 641 22.43 23.04 -25.66
N LYS A 642 21.48 22.27 -25.12
CA LYS A 642 20.45 21.62 -25.93
C LYS A 642 19.44 22.62 -26.52
N LYS A 643 19.11 23.69 -25.79
CA LYS A 643 18.25 24.78 -26.28
C LYS A 643 18.88 25.56 -27.42
N ASP A 644 20.12 25.97 -27.25
CA ASP A 644 20.86 26.71 -28.28
C ASP A 644 20.96 25.87 -29.57
N LYS A 645 21.27 24.58 -29.42
CA LYS A 645 21.34 23.63 -30.55
C LYS A 645 19.98 23.33 -31.18
N TYR A 646 18.90 23.30 -30.39
CA TYR A 646 17.53 23.15 -30.91
C TYR A 646 17.19 24.34 -31.82
N TYR A 647 17.39 25.58 -31.37
CA TYR A 647 17.12 26.76 -32.20
C TYR A 647 18.02 26.84 -33.43
N GLU A 648 19.30 26.48 -33.32
CA GLU A 648 20.23 26.42 -34.47
C GLU A 648 19.72 25.47 -35.56
N LEU A 649 19.23 24.28 -35.18
CA LEU A 649 18.71 23.29 -36.12
C LEU A 649 17.38 23.74 -36.75
N ILE A 650 16.47 24.31 -35.96
CA ILE A 650 15.23 24.88 -36.50
C ILE A 650 15.53 26.02 -37.49
N GLN A 651 16.47 26.92 -37.17
CA GLN A 651 16.90 28.00 -38.07
C GLN A 651 17.52 27.49 -39.38
N ARG A 652 18.19 26.33 -39.35
CA ARG A 652 18.72 25.64 -40.54
C ARG A 652 17.65 24.92 -41.36
N GLY A 653 16.37 25.01 -40.98
CA GLY A 653 15.24 24.44 -41.71
C GLY A 653 14.93 22.98 -41.37
N TYR A 654 15.54 22.41 -40.33
CA TYR A 654 15.19 21.06 -39.88
C TYR A 654 13.83 21.06 -39.17
N GLY A 655 13.02 20.01 -39.41
CA GLY A 655 11.74 19.84 -38.73
C GLY A 655 11.89 19.64 -37.21
N ALA A 656 10.87 20.04 -36.45
CA ALA A 656 10.87 19.94 -34.99
C ALA A 656 11.04 18.49 -34.50
N GLU A 657 10.33 17.54 -35.11
CA GLU A 657 10.41 16.12 -34.74
C GLU A 657 11.80 15.52 -35.00
N TYR A 658 12.40 15.83 -36.15
CA TYR A 658 13.77 15.42 -36.48
C TYR A 658 14.78 16.00 -35.47
N THR A 659 14.63 17.30 -35.16
CA THR A 659 15.49 18.00 -34.20
C THR A 659 15.37 17.41 -32.79
N MET A 660 14.16 17.08 -32.35
CA MET A 660 13.91 16.43 -31.06
C MET A 660 14.58 15.06 -30.96
N ASN A 661 14.44 14.22 -32.00
CA ASN A 661 15.07 12.90 -32.06
C ASN A 661 16.59 13.02 -32.03
N LEU A 662 17.17 13.94 -32.81
CA LEU A 662 18.62 14.17 -32.83
C LEU A 662 19.17 14.62 -31.47
N LEU A 663 18.39 15.38 -30.71
CA LEU A 663 18.77 15.88 -29.40
C LEU A 663 18.36 14.96 -28.25
N ASN A 664 17.73 13.80 -28.51
CA ASN A 664 17.14 12.92 -27.49
C ASN A 664 16.24 13.70 -26.52
N LEU A 665 15.28 14.45 -27.07
CA LEU A 665 14.29 15.21 -26.33
C LEU A 665 12.91 14.57 -26.51
N THR A 666 12.19 14.36 -25.41
CA THR A 666 10.75 14.10 -25.42
C THR A 666 9.98 15.43 -25.54
N PRO A 667 8.68 15.41 -25.89
CA PRO A 667 7.84 16.62 -25.89
C PRO A 667 7.86 17.36 -24.55
N ASN A 668 7.81 16.64 -23.43
CA ASN A 668 7.88 17.22 -22.08
C ASN A 668 9.25 17.85 -21.82
N SER A 669 10.33 17.15 -22.17
CA SER A 669 11.69 17.69 -22.00
C SER A 669 11.88 18.97 -22.81
N LEU A 670 11.31 19.04 -24.02
CA LEU A 670 11.37 20.20 -24.89
C LEU A 670 10.58 21.36 -24.30
N TYR A 671 9.34 21.10 -23.83
CA TYR A 671 8.53 22.11 -23.16
C TYR A 671 9.27 22.72 -21.96
N LEU A 672 9.83 21.87 -21.09
CA LEU A 672 10.58 22.32 -19.92
C LEU A 672 11.81 23.14 -20.33
N LEU A 673 12.56 22.64 -21.30
CA LEU A 673 13.76 23.27 -21.82
C LEU A 673 13.48 24.65 -22.45
N LEU A 674 12.41 24.79 -23.23
CA LEU A 674 12.06 26.05 -23.87
C LEU A 674 11.54 27.08 -22.87
N ASN A 675 10.69 26.66 -21.92
CA ASN A 675 9.96 27.58 -21.04
C ASN A 675 10.63 27.85 -19.70
N HIS A 676 11.43 26.92 -19.16
CA HIS A 676 11.99 27.02 -17.81
C HIS A 676 13.51 27.14 -17.75
N PHE A 677 14.22 26.88 -18.86
CA PHE A 677 15.67 27.02 -18.93
C PHE A 677 16.05 28.12 -19.94
N GLY A 678 16.22 29.35 -19.45
CA GLY A 678 16.63 30.54 -20.22
C GLY A 678 17.60 31.41 -19.43
N PRO A 679 18.22 32.45 -20.03
CA PRO A 679 18.94 33.44 -19.23
C PRO A 679 17.95 34.02 -18.22
N LYS A 680 18.31 33.96 -16.93
CA LYS A 680 17.69 34.80 -15.91
C LYS A 680 17.80 36.24 -16.41
N GLU A 681 16.67 36.93 -16.56
CA GLU A 681 16.68 38.33 -16.13
C GLU A 681 17.22 38.32 -14.71
N GLU A 682 18.14 39.25 -14.47
CA GLU A 682 18.61 39.62 -13.15
C GLU A 682 17.42 39.59 -12.19
N ALA A 683 17.42 38.62 -11.28
CA ALA A 683 16.66 38.74 -10.05
C ALA A 683 17.44 39.73 -9.17
N THR A 684 17.38 41.00 -9.57
CA THR A 684 17.48 42.16 -8.71
C THR A 684 16.10 42.37 -8.10
N THR A 685 15.80 41.63 -7.04
CA THR A 685 15.17 42.09 -5.79
C THR A 685 14.97 40.90 -4.84
#